data_AF-A0A7W0PPB9-F1
#
_entry.id   AF-A0A7W0PPB9-F1
#
_cell.length_a   1.000
_cell.length_b   1.000
_cell.length_c   1.000
_cell.angle_alpha   90.00
_cell.angle_beta   90.00
_cell.angle_gamma   90.00
#
_symmetry.space_group_name_H-M   'P 1'
#
loop_
_entity.id
_entity.type
_entity.pdbx_description
1 polymer ?
#
loop_
_entity_poly.entity_id
_entity_poly.type
_entity_poly.pdbx_seq_one_letter_code
_entity_poly.pdbx_strand_id
1 'polypeptide(L)'
;MLISALQLEDVVAIRPRGVPAGSRDTVLQRVATMLYDAPEDQSNVDKEISRWIGEWSDRLVRVAPVSLDDAAYFRAHAAELPGVLVMNEIDFLVGNISADRLPITVKTDVPREVALKLQANSMYMPGVYVDDSALVREYPAGEVMSHVLGYVRSIDGASLDDLRNRDENNERIYDQNDTIGKEGLEQALEAQLRGVKGKRSVEVDANGVVMRTVPNSESLALEGQSVRLTIDLELQNAVGKALREGIERAATGKDEVNRERTAEGKDKLWEIPNSGSAVAYDPRTGEVLAMVSYPYYDNQLFVTGISELKWSEYMAAEQGKAFLNRAVHELYPPGSTFKIFLAASALHHDTITPDKSYSCSGAIRVPNDWNLSEGTSMACWQGWSGGEHGGLDLYGAIEQSCDVYFYNVAQEYVERPQAFDDLFYYDWNLLRRAVVSDTKHFFEGLGIDPLADDMQNRFWFGKATEIELLGEAIGLFPDRAWKEENIEGEGWAVGDTLNVSIGQGETKVTPLQLTMNTAALANGGVFHKPHLVRQWLGPNATATDFQIEEMGKLDITQKHIDIVVEGMRRVVHSERGTANRSPDGDGGFVTKWPRTNPEGEEEILIAGKTGTAEFGEVDKIGARDTHGWFTCFAPLKAPEIAVSVVIEAGGEGSTYAVPVADEILRAYFELIGKRQRGTVLSQTPMGLPGEDPATPEVVPAATPAATPAT
;
A
#
# COMPACT_ATOMS: atom_id res chain seq x y z
N MET A 1 4.60 19.36 44.02
CA MET A 1 4.99 17.93 44.12
C MET A 1 4.44 17.14 42.95
N LEU A 2 3.12 17.11 42.70
CA LEU A 2 2.51 16.37 41.57
C LEU A 2 3.07 16.79 40.21
N ILE A 3 3.11 18.10 39.92
CA ILE A 3 3.67 18.66 38.68
C ILE A 3 5.11 18.17 38.42
N SER A 4 5.99 18.29 39.43
CA SER A 4 7.38 17.85 39.34
C SER A 4 7.52 16.33 39.23
N ALA A 5 6.67 15.56 39.92
CA ALA A 5 6.70 14.09 39.86
C ALA A 5 6.22 13.55 38.51
N LEU A 6 5.26 14.25 37.87
CA LEU A 6 4.74 13.91 36.56
C LEU A 6 5.53 14.55 35.41
N GLN A 7 6.53 15.39 35.69
CA GLN A 7 7.28 16.15 34.68
C GLN A 7 6.34 16.88 33.69
N LEU A 8 5.29 17.51 34.21
CA LEU A 8 4.36 18.27 33.36
C LEU A 8 5.04 19.57 32.91
N GLU A 9 4.99 19.83 31.61
CA GLU A 9 5.48 21.08 31.02
C GLU A 9 4.57 22.26 31.39
N ASP A 10 5.14 23.47 31.33
CA ASP A 10 4.33 24.69 31.39
C ASP A 10 3.63 24.87 30.02
N VAL A 11 2.46 25.49 30.03
CA VAL A 11 1.65 25.78 28.85
C VAL A 11 1.54 27.28 28.69
N VAL A 12 1.79 27.74 27.47
CA VAL A 12 1.36 29.07 27.05
C VAL A 12 -0.09 28.96 26.60
N ALA A 13 -0.95 29.73 27.24
CA ALA A 13 -2.37 29.77 26.93
C ALA A 13 -2.85 31.22 26.77
N ILE A 14 -3.81 31.44 25.87
CA ILE A 14 -4.42 32.74 25.68
C ILE A 14 -5.76 32.73 26.37
N ARG A 15 -6.03 33.74 27.20
CA ARG A 15 -7.35 34.06 27.75
C ARG A 15 -7.98 35.13 26.86
N PRO A 16 -8.92 34.77 25.96
CA PRO A 16 -9.49 35.69 24.99
C PRO A 16 -10.08 36.97 25.60
N ARG A 17 -10.78 36.86 26.73
CA ARG A 17 -11.32 38.01 27.47
C ARG A 17 -10.25 38.92 28.10
N GLY A 18 -9.02 38.42 28.25
CA GLY A 18 -7.89 39.19 28.76
C GLY A 18 -7.15 39.97 27.67
N VAL A 19 -7.48 39.76 26.40
CA VAL A 19 -6.87 40.45 25.26
C VAL A 19 -7.71 41.70 24.92
N PRO A 20 -7.15 42.91 24.96
CA PRO A 20 -7.88 44.14 24.66
C PRO A 20 -8.48 44.15 23.26
N ALA A 21 -9.68 44.71 23.13
CA ALA A 21 -10.37 44.86 21.85
C ALA A 21 -9.50 45.67 20.86
N GLY A 22 -9.21 45.10 19.69
CA GLY A 22 -8.35 45.70 18.66
C GLY A 22 -6.86 45.34 18.75
N SER A 23 -6.42 44.67 19.82
CA SER A 23 -5.02 44.22 19.97
C SER A 23 -4.82 42.73 19.67
N ARG A 24 -5.89 42.01 19.36
CA ARG A 24 -5.89 40.55 19.15
C ARG A 24 -4.82 40.10 18.17
N ASP A 25 -4.87 40.62 16.95
CA ASP A 25 -4.02 40.13 15.87
C ASP A 25 -2.53 40.46 16.15
N THR A 26 -2.26 41.60 16.79
CA THR A 26 -0.91 41.98 17.25
C THR A 26 -0.37 41.04 18.33
N VAL A 27 -1.20 40.65 19.29
CA VAL A 27 -0.81 39.71 20.35
C VAL A 27 -0.56 38.33 19.76
N LEU A 28 -1.45 37.83 18.90
CA LEU A 28 -1.28 36.52 18.26
C LEU A 28 -0.03 36.47 17.39
N GLN A 29 0.22 37.53 16.60
CA GLN A 29 1.44 37.61 15.79
C GLN A 29 2.70 37.56 16.66
N ARG A 30 2.71 38.30 17.77
CA ARG A 30 3.86 38.36 18.68
C ARG A 30 4.11 37.01 19.36
N VAL A 31 3.06 36.34 19.82
CA VAL A 31 3.14 35.00 20.41
C VAL A 31 3.72 34.01 19.40
N ALA A 32 3.23 34.03 18.15
CA ALA A 32 3.73 33.16 17.10
C ALA A 32 5.21 33.42 16.77
N THR A 33 5.62 34.69 16.66
CA THR A 33 7.03 35.03 16.44
C THR A 33 7.93 34.57 17.59
N MET A 34 7.44 34.62 18.83
CA MET A 34 8.21 34.17 20.00
C MET A 34 8.35 32.64 20.09
N LEU A 35 7.43 31.88 19.49
CA LEU A 35 7.48 30.41 19.50
C LEU A 35 8.27 29.83 18.32
N TYR A 36 8.18 30.47 17.15
CA TYR A 36 8.64 29.89 15.89
C TYR A 36 9.82 30.64 15.25
N ASP A 37 10.41 31.62 15.97
CA ASP A 37 11.63 32.36 15.62
C ASP A 37 11.73 32.72 14.11
N ALA A 38 10.88 33.64 13.64
CA ALA A 38 10.71 33.90 12.20
C ALA A 38 11.96 34.55 11.56
N PRO A 39 12.50 33.98 10.45
CA PRO A 39 12.10 34.45 9.12
C PRO A 39 12.10 33.43 7.95
N GLU A 40 11.85 32.13 8.13
CA GLU A 40 11.80 31.18 6.98
C GLU A 40 10.41 30.67 6.54
N ASP A 41 9.37 30.68 7.39
CA ASP A 41 8.02 30.24 6.96
C ASP A 41 6.86 31.01 7.63
N GLN A 42 6.54 32.16 7.06
CA GLN A 42 5.40 32.99 7.47
C GLN A 42 4.05 32.25 7.34
N SER A 43 3.96 31.23 6.47
CA SER A 43 2.71 30.51 6.21
C SER A 43 2.28 29.64 7.39
N ASN A 44 3.23 29.07 8.13
CA ASN A 44 2.94 28.28 9.34
C ASN A 44 2.47 29.17 10.49
N VAL A 45 3.07 30.36 10.63
CA VAL A 45 2.63 31.38 11.60
C VAL A 45 1.18 31.78 11.33
N ASP A 46 0.83 32.05 10.07
CA ASP A 46 -0.52 32.48 9.70
C ASP A 46 -1.56 31.35 9.88
N LYS A 47 -1.18 30.08 9.68
CA LYS A 47 -2.01 28.91 9.97
C LYS A 47 -2.30 28.76 11.47
N GLU A 48 -1.28 28.86 12.32
CA GLU A 48 -1.46 28.76 13.78
C GLU A 48 -2.33 29.90 14.32
N ILE A 49 -2.13 31.13 13.82
CA ILE A 49 -2.99 32.27 14.17
C ILE A 49 -4.43 31.99 13.74
N SER A 50 -4.64 31.44 12.55
CA SER A 50 -5.97 31.08 12.06
C SER A 50 -6.63 30.00 12.93
N ARG A 51 -5.86 29.00 13.40
CA ARG A 51 -6.33 27.98 14.35
C ARG A 51 -6.74 28.60 15.68
N TRP A 52 -5.89 29.44 16.28
CA TRP A 52 -6.21 30.13 17.54
C TRP A 52 -7.43 31.05 17.42
N ILE A 53 -7.62 31.69 16.27
CA ILE A 53 -8.82 32.48 15.98
C ILE A 53 -10.05 31.58 15.86
N GLY A 54 -9.93 30.40 15.23
CA GLY A 54 -11.00 29.41 15.17
C GLY A 54 -11.42 28.88 16.54
N GLU A 55 -10.47 28.75 17.46
CA GLU A 55 -10.69 28.32 18.86
C GLU A 55 -11.09 29.48 19.80
N TRP A 56 -11.16 30.72 19.28
CA TRP A 56 -11.39 31.94 20.07
C TRP A 56 -12.77 31.91 20.74
N SER A 57 -12.77 31.54 22.02
CA SER A 57 -13.98 31.30 22.81
C SER A 57 -13.91 32.01 24.16
N ASP A 58 -14.86 31.74 25.05
CA ASP A 58 -14.80 32.25 26.43
C ASP A 58 -13.77 31.51 27.31
N ARG A 59 -13.09 30.51 26.76
CA ARG A 59 -12.14 29.61 27.44
C ARG A 59 -10.69 29.92 27.12
N LEU A 60 -9.76 29.27 27.84
CA LEU A 60 -8.34 29.36 27.53
C LEU A 60 -8.05 28.62 26.22
N VAL A 61 -7.42 29.30 25.28
CA VAL A 61 -6.94 28.73 24.02
C VAL A 61 -5.53 28.19 24.26
N ARG A 62 -5.29 26.91 23.94
CA ARG A 62 -3.95 26.31 24.07
C ARG A 62 -3.07 26.81 22.93
N VAL A 63 -1.93 27.41 23.26
CA VAL A 63 -0.94 27.84 22.26
C VAL A 63 0.03 26.69 22.01
N ALA A 64 0.87 26.41 22.99
CA ALA A 64 1.88 25.34 22.94
C ALA A 64 2.33 24.96 24.36
N PRO A 65 2.77 23.71 24.59
CA PRO A 65 3.63 23.40 25.72
C PRO A 65 5.00 24.08 25.53
N VAL A 66 5.64 24.48 26.62
CA VAL A 66 6.90 25.26 26.59
C VAL A 66 7.91 24.74 27.60
N SER A 67 9.19 24.84 27.23
CA SER A 67 10.31 24.55 28.12
C SER A 67 10.35 25.54 29.30
N LEU A 68 11.16 25.26 30.34
CA LEU A 68 11.35 26.18 31.46
C LEU A 68 11.92 27.53 31.01
N ASP A 69 12.81 27.52 30.01
CA ASP A 69 13.45 28.73 29.48
C ASP A 69 12.46 29.54 28.65
N ASP A 70 11.65 28.89 27.81
CA ASP A 70 10.59 29.56 27.03
C ASP A 70 9.49 30.09 27.95
N ALA A 71 9.09 29.33 28.97
CA ALA A 71 8.15 29.78 29.99
C ALA A 71 8.67 31.02 30.74
N ALA A 72 9.96 31.06 31.08
CA ALA A 72 10.59 32.24 31.67
C ALA A 72 10.62 33.42 30.69
N TYR A 73 10.88 33.16 29.40
CA TYR A 73 10.86 34.15 28.34
C TYR A 73 9.47 34.78 28.16
N PHE A 74 8.42 33.97 28.09
CA PHE A 74 7.03 34.45 28.05
C PHE A 74 6.64 35.24 29.29
N ARG A 75 7.04 34.78 30.49
CA ARG A 75 6.80 35.51 31.75
C ARG A 75 7.49 36.87 31.77
N ALA A 76 8.70 36.97 31.23
CA ALA A 76 9.45 38.23 31.14
C ALA A 76 8.76 39.25 30.21
N HIS A 77 8.01 38.79 29.21
CA HIS A 77 7.30 39.63 28.23
C HIS A 77 5.79 39.74 28.50
N ALA A 78 5.31 39.30 29.67
CA ALA A 78 3.87 39.28 29.99
C ALA A 78 3.20 40.67 29.91
N ALA A 79 3.96 41.76 30.13
CA ALA A 79 3.46 43.13 29.99
C ALA A 79 3.14 43.52 28.53
N GLU A 80 3.81 42.89 27.56
CA GLU A 80 3.63 43.11 26.12
C GLU A 80 2.58 42.17 25.51
N LEU A 81 2.16 41.16 26.26
CA LEU A 81 1.28 40.08 25.81
C LEU A 81 0.00 40.02 26.67
N PRO A 82 -0.86 41.06 26.63
CA PRO A 82 -2.07 41.09 27.45
C PRO A 82 -2.99 39.93 27.08
N GLY A 83 -3.39 39.16 28.08
CA GLY A 83 -4.23 37.97 27.92
C GLY A 83 -3.45 36.66 27.69
N VAL A 84 -2.14 36.70 27.48
CA VAL A 84 -1.29 35.51 27.42
C VAL A 84 -0.86 35.10 28.84
N LEU A 85 -0.95 33.82 29.14
CA LEU A 85 -0.70 33.24 30.45
C LEU A 85 0.27 32.08 30.31
N VAL A 86 1.25 32.02 31.22
CA VAL A 86 2.09 30.84 31.40
C VAL A 86 1.62 30.14 32.66
N MET A 87 1.09 28.94 32.51
CA MET A 87 0.53 28.15 33.60
C MET A 87 0.96 26.69 33.48
N ASN A 88 0.91 25.94 34.57
CA ASN A 88 1.16 24.49 34.46
C ASN A 88 -0.05 23.81 33.77
N GLU A 89 0.19 22.62 33.22
CA GLU A 89 -0.83 21.82 32.52
C GLU A 89 -2.11 21.60 33.36
N ILE A 90 -2.00 21.40 34.69
CA ILE A 90 -3.18 21.17 35.55
C ILE A 90 -4.05 22.43 35.62
N ASP A 91 -3.45 23.60 35.84
CA ASP A 91 -4.18 24.87 35.89
C ASP A 91 -4.84 25.19 34.53
N PHE A 92 -4.19 24.81 33.43
CA PHE A 92 -4.77 24.93 32.09
C PHE A 92 -6.01 24.05 31.93
N LEU A 93 -5.90 22.76 32.28
CA LEU A 93 -7.00 21.81 32.22
C LEU A 93 -8.17 22.26 33.12
N VAL A 94 -7.88 22.67 34.36
CA VAL A 94 -8.89 23.18 35.31
C VAL A 94 -9.56 24.46 34.80
N GLY A 95 -8.82 25.35 34.16
CA GLY A 95 -9.35 26.58 33.57
C GLY A 95 -10.28 26.35 32.37
N ASN A 96 -10.27 25.14 31.78
CA ASN A 96 -11.01 24.78 30.57
C ASN A 96 -12.12 23.77 30.76
N ILE A 97 -12.39 23.34 31.99
CA ILE A 97 -13.45 22.37 32.30
C ILE A 97 -14.81 22.94 31.89
N SER A 98 -15.53 22.17 31.06
CA SER A 98 -16.86 22.52 30.57
C SER A 98 -18.01 21.93 31.38
N ALA A 99 -17.74 20.86 32.13
CA ALA A 99 -18.74 20.06 32.82
C ALA A 99 -18.24 19.68 34.22
N ASP A 100 -19.01 20.03 35.24
CA ASP A 100 -18.61 20.08 36.64
C ASP A 100 -18.36 18.70 37.33
N ARG A 101 -18.31 17.57 36.60
CA ARG A 101 -18.38 16.23 37.23
C ARG A 101 -17.63 15.07 36.56
N LEU A 102 -16.89 15.28 35.46
CA LEU A 102 -16.12 14.20 34.84
C LEU A 102 -14.63 14.30 35.22
N PRO A 103 -13.98 13.18 35.57
CA PRO A 103 -12.53 13.13 35.74
C PRO A 103 -11.81 13.57 34.46
N ILE A 104 -10.68 14.24 34.60
CA ILE A 104 -9.85 14.70 33.48
C ILE A 104 -8.50 14.01 33.55
N THR A 105 -8.06 13.46 32.42
CA THR A 105 -6.74 12.85 32.28
C THR A 105 -5.67 13.93 32.37
N VAL A 106 -4.84 13.88 33.41
CA VAL A 106 -3.72 14.81 33.62
C VAL A 106 -2.46 14.34 32.89
N LYS A 107 -2.18 13.03 32.89
CA LYS A 107 -1.04 12.41 32.21
C LYS A 107 -1.34 10.96 31.88
N THR A 108 -0.97 10.52 30.69
CA THR A 108 -0.94 9.11 30.26
C THR A 108 0.48 8.55 30.37
N ASP A 109 0.61 7.22 30.35
CA ASP A 109 1.90 6.50 30.44
C ASP A 109 2.77 6.96 31.62
N VAL A 110 2.17 7.00 32.82
CA VAL A 110 2.90 7.35 34.04
C VAL A 110 3.83 6.18 34.40
N PRO A 111 5.16 6.39 34.54
CA PRO A 111 6.08 5.31 34.87
C PRO A 111 5.65 4.56 36.13
N ARG A 112 5.75 3.23 36.10
CA ARG A 112 5.27 2.34 37.17
C ARG A 112 5.69 2.80 38.57
N GLU A 113 6.94 3.23 38.74
CA GLU A 113 7.44 3.71 40.03
C GLU A 113 6.72 4.98 40.50
N VAL A 114 6.42 5.90 39.58
CA VAL A 114 5.67 7.12 39.86
C VAL A 114 4.21 6.78 40.16
N ALA A 115 3.58 5.91 39.37
CA ALA A 115 2.21 5.45 39.59
C ALA A 115 2.03 4.82 40.98
N LEU A 116 2.94 3.93 41.39
CA LEU A 116 2.93 3.32 42.72
C LEU A 116 3.11 4.36 43.84
N LYS A 117 3.99 5.35 43.64
CA LYS A 117 4.16 6.46 44.59
C LYS A 117 2.88 7.30 44.71
N LEU A 118 2.19 7.56 43.60
CA LEU A 118 0.93 8.29 43.60
C LEU A 118 -0.17 7.51 44.33
N GLN A 119 -0.32 6.22 44.04
CA GLN A 119 -1.28 5.34 44.73
C GLN A 119 -1.02 5.29 46.24
N ALA A 120 0.24 5.12 46.66
CA ALA A 120 0.62 5.08 48.07
C ALA A 120 0.33 6.40 48.82
N ASN A 121 0.29 7.53 48.11
CA ASN A 121 0.02 8.85 48.68
C ASN A 121 -1.40 9.38 48.35
N SER A 122 -2.29 8.53 47.84
CA SER A 122 -3.67 8.91 47.44
C SER A 122 -4.45 9.62 48.55
N MET A 123 -4.23 9.26 49.82
CA MET A 123 -4.85 9.91 50.98
C MET A 123 -4.52 11.42 51.09
N TYR A 124 -3.36 11.86 50.57
CA TYR A 124 -2.93 13.26 50.60
C TYR A 124 -3.30 14.04 49.34
N MET A 125 -3.90 13.38 48.34
CA MET A 125 -4.27 13.96 47.05
C MET A 125 -5.73 13.64 46.71
N PRO A 126 -6.72 14.08 47.53
CA PRO A 126 -8.12 13.80 47.27
C PRO A 126 -8.54 14.33 45.89
N GLY A 127 -9.17 13.48 45.08
CA GLY A 127 -9.56 13.78 43.71
C GLY A 127 -8.55 13.40 42.63
N VAL A 128 -7.32 13.00 43.00
CA VAL A 128 -6.31 12.45 42.08
C VAL A 128 -6.22 10.95 42.31
N TYR A 129 -6.40 10.17 41.24
CA TYR A 129 -6.23 8.72 41.27
C TYR A 129 -5.44 8.27 40.04
N VAL A 130 -4.74 7.16 40.19
CA VAL A 130 -4.12 6.47 39.06
C VAL A 130 -5.16 5.52 38.50
N ASP A 131 -5.45 5.68 37.21
CA ASP A 131 -6.30 4.77 36.47
C ASP A 131 -5.41 3.78 35.70
N ASP A 132 -5.37 2.53 36.17
CA ASP A 132 -4.68 1.42 35.50
C ASP A 132 -5.62 0.62 34.58
N SER A 133 -6.88 1.05 34.43
CA SER A 133 -7.85 0.43 33.53
C SER A 133 -7.78 0.96 32.09
N ALA A 134 -7.06 2.06 31.86
CA ALA A 134 -6.82 2.60 30.54
C ALA A 134 -5.81 1.74 29.76
N LEU A 135 -6.31 0.94 28.83
CA LEU A 135 -5.48 0.13 27.94
C LEU A 135 -4.93 1.02 26.81
N VAL A 136 -3.63 0.91 26.54
CA VAL A 136 -2.96 1.60 25.43
C VAL A 136 -2.66 0.58 24.35
N ARG A 137 -2.93 0.94 23.10
CA ARG A 137 -2.63 0.09 21.95
C ARG A 137 -1.13 0.15 21.63
N GLU A 138 -0.52 -1.02 21.44
CA GLU A 138 0.89 -1.13 21.07
C GLU A 138 1.04 -1.85 19.72
N TYR A 139 1.96 -1.36 18.89
CA TYR A 139 2.30 -1.95 17.59
C TYR A 139 3.76 -2.46 17.56
N PRO A 140 4.06 -3.61 18.20
CA PRO A 140 5.44 -4.11 18.32
C PRO A 140 6.05 -4.53 16.99
N ALA A 141 5.22 -4.86 15.99
CA ALA A 141 5.67 -5.33 14.68
C ALA A 141 6.37 -4.25 13.81
N GLY A 142 6.33 -2.98 14.24
CA GLY A 142 6.98 -1.87 13.56
C GLY A 142 6.24 -1.36 12.32
N GLU A 143 6.83 -0.35 11.67
CA GLU A 143 6.21 0.44 10.60
C GLU A 143 5.89 -0.39 9.34
N VAL A 144 6.55 -1.53 9.12
CA VAL A 144 6.30 -2.39 7.96
C VAL A 144 4.88 -2.99 7.96
N MET A 145 4.22 -3.03 9.12
CA MET A 145 2.84 -3.47 9.27
C MET A 145 1.83 -2.33 9.17
N SER A 146 2.29 -1.10 8.90
CA SER A 146 1.48 0.10 9.07
C SER A 146 0.21 0.12 8.26
N HIS A 147 0.28 -0.19 6.96
CA HIS A 147 -0.89 -0.23 6.08
C HIS A 147 -1.76 -1.47 6.24
N VAL A 148 -1.22 -2.55 6.82
CA VAL A 148 -1.98 -3.78 7.08
C VAL A 148 -2.80 -3.60 8.36
N LEU A 149 -2.15 -3.25 9.47
CA LEU A 149 -2.82 -3.07 10.74
C LEU A 149 -3.63 -1.76 10.75
N GLY A 150 -3.07 -0.69 10.21
CA GLY A 150 -3.59 0.65 10.46
C GLY A 150 -3.42 1.03 11.92
N TYR A 151 -4.17 2.01 12.40
CA TYR A 151 -4.00 2.53 13.75
C TYR A 151 -5.32 2.88 14.40
N VAL A 152 -5.28 2.96 15.72
CA VAL A 152 -6.37 3.50 16.55
C VAL A 152 -6.05 4.95 16.91
N ARG A 153 -7.10 5.75 17.08
CA ARG A 153 -7.00 7.12 17.60
C ARG A 153 -8.17 7.39 18.54
N SER A 154 -8.03 8.38 19.42
CA SER A 154 -9.17 8.94 20.14
C SER A 154 -10.32 9.25 19.20
N ILE A 155 -11.54 8.92 19.63
CA ILE A 155 -12.74 9.19 18.85
C ILE A 155 -12.89 10.69 18.60
N ASP A 156 -13.10 11.06 17.34
CA ASP A 156 -13.37 12.45 16.96
C ASP A 156 -14.86 12.80 17.17
N GLY A 157 -15.18 14.10 17.21
CA GLY A 157 -16.55 14.56 17.44
C GLY A 157 -17.55 14.03 16.40
N ALA A 158 -17.12 13.88 15.14
CA ALA A 158 -17.97 13.35 14.08
C ALA A 158 -18.36 11.88 14.32
N SER A 159 -17.38 11.05 14.71
CA SER A 159 -17.59 9.64 15.03
C SER A 159 -18.38 9.46 16.33
N LEU A 160 -18.16 10.34 17.31
CA LEU A 160 -18.88 10.32 18.60
C LEU A 160 -20.39 10.61 18.43
N ASP A 161 -20.72 11.54 17.53
CA ASP A 161 -22.10 11.94 17.23
C ASP A 161 -22.76 11.11 16.12
N ASP A 162 -22.00 10.21 15.46
CA ASP A 162 -22.52 9.31 14.43
C ASP A 162 -23.61 8.39 15.00
N LEU A 163 -24.69 8.17 14.24
CA LEU A 163 -25.74 7.22 14.61
C LEU A 163 -25.24 5.78 14.68
N ARG A 164 -24.14 5.47 13.98
CA ARG A 164 -23.42 4.19 14.05
C ARG A 164 -22.73 3.98 15.40
N ASN A 165 -22.52 5.04 16.19
CA ASN A 165 -22.07 4.95 17.59
C ASN A 165 -23.23 4.58 18.53
N ARG A 166 -24.09 3.65 18.12
CA ARG A 166 -25.20 3.15 18.93
C ARG A 166 -25.34 1.65 18.76
N ASP A 167 -25.55 0.97 19.87
CA ASP A 167 -25.84 -0.46 19.86
C ASP A 167 -27.32 -0.74 19.51
N GLU A 168 -27.70 -2.02 19.49
CA GLU A 168 -29.08 -2.46 19.23
C GLU A 168 -30.12 -1.91 20.22
N ASN A 169 -29.68 -1.45 21.41
CA ASN A 169 -30.52 -0.85 22.44
C ASN A 169 -30.51 0.68 22.40
N ASN A 170 -29.92 1.27 21.35
CA ASN A 170 -29.76 2.71 21.14
C ASN A 170 -28.85 3.40 22.19
N GLU A 171 -28.05 2.62 22.92
CA GLU A 171 -27.04 3.10 23.86
C GLU A 171 -25.73 3.42 23.12
N ARG A 172 -24.96 4.39 23.63
CA ARG A 172 -23.67 4.75 23.02
C ARG A 172 -22.67 3.62 23.18
N ILE A 173 -21.99 3.27 22.09
CA ILE A 173 -20.89 2.27 22.10
C ILE A 173 -19.62 2.93 22.66
N TYR A 174 -19.29 4.09 22.10
CA TYR A 174 -18.13 4.89 22.44
C TYR A 174 -18.50 6.17 23.20
N ASP A 175 -17.64 6.51 24.15
CA ASP A 175 -17.60 7.74 24.91
C ASP A 175 -16.43 8.62 24.42
N GLN A 176 -16.41 9.90 24.82
CA GLN A 176 -15.48 10.90 24.29
C GLN A 176 -13.99 10.58 24.48
N ASN A 177 -13.63 9.70 25.41
CA ASN A 177 -12.25 9.33 25.71
C ASN A 177 -11.84 7.98 25.12
N ASP A 178 -12.73 7.30 24.40
CA ASP A 178 -12.42 6.00 23.81
C ASP A 178 -11.55 6.14 22.57
N THR A 179 -10.88 5.04 22.23
CA THR A 179 -10.17 4.87 20.98
C THR A 179 -11.01 4.06 19.99
N ILE A 180 -10.80 4.33 18.71
CA ILE A 180 -11.44 3.63 17.60
C ILE A 180 -10.41 3.41 16.50
N GLY A 181 -10.46 2.26 15.82
CA GLY A 181 -9.71 1.98 14.61
C GLY A 181 -10.04 2.98 13.50
N LYS A 182 -9.00 3.58 12.93
CA LYS A 182 -9.11 4.63 11.91
C LYS A 182 -8.67 4.19 10.53
N GLU A 183 -7.78 3.22 10.44
CA GLU A 183 -7.27 2.67 9.19
C GLU A 183 -7.04 1.16 9.30
N GLY A 184 -6.78 0.51 8.16
CA GLY A 184 -6.33 -0.88 8.09
C GLY A 184 -7.28 -1.89 8.74
N LEU A 185 -6.73 -2.99 9.28
CA LEU A 185 -7.50 -3.99 10.01
C LEU A 185 -8.07 -3.48 11.34
N GLU A 186 -7.45 -2.50 11.98
CA GLU A 186 -8.03 -1.86 13.19
C GLU A 186 -9.40 -1.27 12.87
N GLN A 187 -9.54 -0.59 11.73
CA GLN A 187 -10.82 -0.04 11.30
C GLN A 187 -11.76 -1.12 10.73
N ALA A 188 -11.25 -1.99 9.86
CA ALA A 188 -12.06 -2.99 9.18
C ALA A 188 -12.68 -4.00 10.15
N LEU A 189 -11.95 -4.38 11.19
CA LEU A 189 -12.36 -5.36 12.19
C LEU A 189 -12.79 -4.71 13.51
N GLU A 190 -13.03 -3.40 13.54
CA GLU A 190 -13.35 -2.62 14.74
C GLU A 190 -14.48 -3.26 15.56
N ALA A 191 -15.53 -3.74 14.88
CA ALA A 191 -16.68 -4.35 15.54
C ALA A 191 -16.34 -5.65 16.28
N GLN A 192 -15.38 -6.43 15.75
CA GLN A 192 -14.90 -7.67 16.32
C GLN A 192 -13.84 -7.42 17.40
N LEU A 193 -12.97 -6.42 17.21
CA LEU A 193 -11.82 -6.12 18.08
C LEU A 193 -12.19 -5.35 19.36
N ARG A 194 -13.22 -4.49 19.33
CA ARG A 194 -13.53 -3.58 20.46
C ARG A 194 -14.14 -4.24 21.70
N GLY A 195 -14.75 -5.41 21.55
CA GLY A 195 -15.50 -6.07 22.62
C GLY A 195 -16.80 -5.34 23.02
N VAL A 196 -17.24 -5.54 24.26
CA VAL A 196 -18.46 -4.92 24.81
C VAL A 196 -18.16 -4.33 26.19
N LYS A 197 -18.54 -3.07 26.40
CA LYS A 197 -18.37 -2.40 27.69
C LYS A 197 -19.20 -3.04 28.79
N GLY A 198 -18.53 -3.27 29.92
CA GLY A 198 -19.21 -3.56 31.19
C GLY A 198 -19.79 -2.30 31.80
N LYS A 199 -20.65 -2.45 32.81
CA LYS A 199 -21.24 -1.34 33.55
C LYS A 199 -21.17 -1.64 35.03
N ARG A 200 -20.97 -0.61 35.87
CA ARG A 200 -21.18 -0.68 37.32
C ARG A 200 -21.82 0.60 37.81
N SER A 201 -22.73 0.51 38.77
CA SER A 201 -23.28 1.70 39.43
C SER A 201 -22.52 1.95 40.72
N VAL A 202 -22.09 3.19 40.93
CA VAL A 202 -21.40 3.62 42.15
C VAL A 202 -22.20 4.70 42.87
N GLU A 203 -22.25 4.62 44.20
CA GLU A 203 -22.76 5.68 45.06
C GLU A 203 -21.65 6.69 45.31
N VAL A 204 -21.92 7.97 45.04
CA VAL A 204 -20.98 9.09 45.23
C VAL A 204 -21.51 10.06 46.28
N ASP A 205 -20.61 10.75 46.98
CA ASP A 205 -20.98 11.82 47.91
C ASP A 205 -21.34 13.14 47.19
N ALA A 206 -21.66 14.20 47.95
CA ALA A 206 -22.01 15.51 47.40
C ALA A 206 -20.87 16.18 46.59
N ASN A 207 -19.63 15.72 46.77
CA ASN A 207 -18.43 16.20 46.08
C ASN A 207 -18.02 15.27 44.92
N GLY A 208 -18.78 14.20 44.63
CA GLY A 208 -18.48 13.25 43.56
C GLY A 208 -17.48 12.15 43.96
N VAL A 209 -17.13 12.03 45.23
CA VAL A 209 -16.21 10.98 45.71
C VAL A 209 -16.95 9.65 45.77
N VAL A 210 -16.40 8.62 45.12
CA VAL A 210 -16.95 7.27 45.10
C VAL A 210 -16.91 6.66 46.51
N MET A 211 -18.08 6.29 47.04
CA MET A 211 -18.25 5.71 48.37
C MET A 211 -18.32 4.18 48.32
N ARG A 212 -19.16 3.63 47.42
CA ARG A 212 -19.31 2.17 47.23
C ARG A 212 -19.93 1.83 45.88
N THR A 213 -19.66 0.63 45.38
CA THR A 213 -20.45 0.05 44.28
C THR A 213 -21.81 -0.42 44.79
N VAL A 214 -22.87 -0.16 44.03
CA VAL A 214 -24.22 -0.68 44.31
C VAL A 214 -24.22 -2.20 44.08
N PRO A 215 -24.63 -3.01 45.08
CA PRO A 215 -24.68 -4.46 44.92
C PRO A 215 -25.55 -4.87 43.72
N ASN A 216 -25.11 -5.86 42.95
CA ASN A 216 -25.79 -6.39 41.77
C ASN A 216 -26.02 -5.39 40.62
N SER A 217 -25.27 -4.29 40.59
CA SER A 217 -25.32 -3.31 39.48
C SER A 217 -24.21 -3.49 38.45
N GLU A 218 -23.40 -4.54 38.61
CA GLU A 218 -22.21 -4.79 37.79
C GLU A 218 -22.55 -5.76 36.65
N SER A 219 -22.12 -5.42 35.45
CA SER A 219 -22.00 -6.30 34.29
C SER A 219 -20.54 -6.27 33.85
N LEU A 220 -19.96 -7.45 33.65
CA LEU A 220 -18.57 -7.56 33.23
C LEU A 220 -18.43 -7.12 31.77
N ALA A 221 -17.30 -6.47 31.47
CA ALA A 221 -16.92 -6.23 30.10
C ALA A 221 -16.63 -7.57 29.41
N LEU A 222 -16.96 -7.65 28.12
CA LEU A 222 -16.57 -8.77 27.26
C LEU A 222 -15.40 -8.29 26.41
N GLU A 223 -14.30 -9.04 26.45
CA GLU A 223 -13.16 -8.76 25.59
C GLU A 223 -13.51 -8.94 24.12
N GLY A 224 -12.83 -8.16 23.27
CA GLY A 224 -12.91 -8.34 21.82
C GLY A 224 -12.30 -9.65 21.37
N GLN A 225 -12.61 -10.03 20.14
CA GLN A 225 -12.01 -11.20 19.52
C GLN A 225 -10.53 -10.92 19.21
N SER A 226 -9.70 -11.93 19.43
CA SER A 226 -8.34 -11.92 18.92
C SER A 226 -8.33 -12.46 17.49
N VAL A 227 -7.46 -11.93 16.64
CA VAL A 227 -7.33 -12.33 15.24
C VAL A 227 -5.91 -12.80 14.97
N ARG A 228 -5.77 -13.97 14.35
CA ARG A 228 -4.50 -14.45 13.80
C ARG A 228 -4.48 -14.13 12.32
N LEU A 229 -3.43 -13.45 11.87
CA LEU A 229 -3.30 -13.05 10.47
C LEU A 229 -2.64 -14.13 9.61
N THR A 230 -2.79 -13.98 8.30
CA THR A 230 -2.10 -14.77 7.28
C THR A 230 -0.64 -14.32 7.11
N ILE A 231 -0.37 -13.04 7.37
CA ILE A 231 0.93 -12.38 7.24
C ILE A 231 1.96 -13.06 8.14
N ASP A 232 3.08 -13.48 7.53
CA ASP A 232 4.27 -13.88 8.26
C ASP A 232 5.15 -12.64 8.52
N LEU A 233 5.38 -12.29 9.78
CA LEU A 233 6.07 -11.05 10.14
C LEU A 233 7.52 -11.03 9.66
N GLU A 234 8.19 -12.18 9.59
CA GLU A 234 9.56 -12.26 9.14
C GLU A 234 9.65 -12.08 7.62
N LEU A 235 8.74 -12.72 6.88
CA LEU A 235 8.60 -12.49 5.45
C LEU A 235 8.20 -11.04 5.15
N GLN A 236 7.27 -10.46 5.90
CA GLN A 236 6.84 -9.06 5.77
C GLN A 236 8.05 -8.12 5.91
N ASN A 237 8.89 -8.32 6.93
CA ASN A 237 10.12 -7.54 7.12
C ASN A 237 11.12 -7.73 5.99
N ALA A 238 11.32 -8.97 5.52
CA ALA A 238 12.21 -9.26 4.41
C ALA A 238 11.74 -8.60 3.10
N VAL A 239 10.43 -8.68 2.80
CA VAL A 239 9.80 -8.01 1.65
C VAL A 239 9.94 -6.50 1.78
N GLY A 240 9.67 -5.94 2.96
CA GLY A 240 9.79 -4.51 3.22
C GLY A 240 11.20 -3.97 3.06
N LYS A 241 12.19 -4.73 3.54
CA LYS A 241 13.61 -4.42 3.34
C LYS A 241 14.00 -4.48 1.87
N ALA A 242 13.66 -5.59 1.19
CA ALA A 242 13.99 -5.79 -0.22
C ALA A 242 13.40 -4.68 -1.10
N LEU A 243 12.13 -4.32 -0.88
CA LEU A 243 11.46 -3.25 -1.61
C LEU A 243 12.13 -1.89 -1.39
N ARG A 244 12.40 -1.51 -0.14
CA ARG A 244 13.07 -0.24 0.19
C ARG A 244 14.45 -0.16 -0.47
N GLU A 245 15.27 -1.20 -0.32
CA GLU A 245 16.60 -1.24 -0.95
C GLU A 245 16.50 -1.23 -2.49
N GLY A 246 15.47 -1.86 -3.06
CA GLY A 246 15.17 -1.80 -4.49
C GLY A 246 14.83 -0.39 -4.97
N ILE A 247 14.01 0.34 -4.21
CA ILE A 247 13.67 1.75 -4.47
C ILE A 247 14.90 2.64 -4.36
N GLU A 248 15.74 2.47 -3.33
CA GLU A 248 16.98 3.23 -3.16
C GLU A 248 17.96 3.01 -4.33
N ARG A 249 18.10 1.75 -4.80
CA ARG A 249 18.90 1.43 -6.00
C ARG A 249 18.32 2.09 -7.26
N ALA A 250 17.00 2.06 -7.43
CA ALA A 250 16.33 2.70 -8.55
C ALA A 250 16.51 4.23 -8.52
N ALA A 251 16.36 4.85 -7.34
CA ALA A 251 16.60 6.27 -7.11
C ALA A 251 18.03 6.68 -7.49
N THR A 252 19.02 5.93 -7.03
CA THR A 252 20.44 6.17 -7.34
C THR A 252 20.71 6.09 -8.83
N GLY A 253 20.21 5.05 -9.51
CA GLY A 253 20.40 4.88 -10.95
C GLY A 253 19.68 5.97 -11.75
N LYS A 254 18.48 6.37 -11.34
CA LYS A 254 17.72 7.44 -11.99
C LYS A 254 18.40 8.81 -11.85
N ASP A 255 18.96 9.09 -10.68
CA ASP A 255 19.72 10.30 -10.41
C ASP A 255 20.99 10.39 -11.29
N GLU A 256 21.68 9.25 -11.50
CA GLU A 256 22.79 9.18 -12.45
C GLU A 256 22.37 9.50 -13.89
N VAL A 257 21.29 8.86 -14.37
CA VAL A 257 20.71 9.16 -15.70
C VAL A 257 20.33 10.63 -15.80
N ASN A 258 19.78 11.24 -14.75
CA ASN A 258 19.41 12.65 -14.75
C ASN A 258 20.62 13.59 -14.80
N ARG A 259 21.75 13.25 -14.17
CA ARG A 259 23.00 13.99 -14.33
C ARG A 259 23.48 13.96 -15.78
N GLU A 260 23.44 12.81 -16.43
CA GLU A 260 23.81 12.66 -17.84
C GLU A 260 22.87 13.48 -18.75
N ARG A 261 21.55 13.37 -18.53
CA ARG A 261 20.54 14.15 -19.27
C ARG A 261 20.74 15.65 -19.10
N THR A 262 21.11 16.10 -17.90
CA THR A 262 21.44 17.51 -17.65
C THR A 262 22.68 17.94 -18.43
N ALA A 263 23.74 17.11 -18.43
CA ALA A 263 24.95 17.38 -19.19
C ALA A 263 24.71 17.43 -20.72
N GLU A 264 23.77 16.62 -21.22
CA GLU A 264 23.32 16.61 -22.61
C GLU A 264 22.35 17.76 -22.95
N GLY A 265 21.93 18.56 -21.97
CA GLY A 265 20.96 19.63 -22.17
C GLY A 265 19.56 19.12 -22.52
N LYS A 266 19.18 17.93 -22.05
CA LYS A 266 17.81 17.41 -22.16
C LYS A 266 16.87 18.26 -21.31
N ASP A 267 15.67 18.44 -21.81
CA ASP A 267 14.66 19.34 -21.25
C ASP A 267 13.81 18.72 -20.14
N LYS A 268 13.71 17.38 -20.11
CA LYS A 268 12.99 16.64 -19.07
C LYS A 268 13.95 15.79 -18.25
N LEU A 269 13.93 15.98 -16.93
CA LEU A 269 14.50 15.06 -15.96
C LEU A 269 13.45 14.02 -15.56
N TRP A 270 13.91 12.81 -15.27
CA TRP A 270 13.06 11.75 -14.78
C TRP A 270 12.75 11.93 -13.30
N GLU A 271 11.59 11.45 -12.88
CA GLU A 271 11.18 11.41 -11.49
C GLU A 271 12.05 10.41 -10.71
N ILE A 272 12.47 10.80 -9.50
CA ILE A 272 13.29 9.96 -8.63
C ILE A 272 12.36 9.05 -7.80
N PRO A 273 12.48 7.71 -7.92
CA PRO A 273 11.75 6.76 -7.10
C PRO A 273 11.86 7.04 -5.61
N ASN A 274 10.73 7.09 -4.91
CA ASN A 274 10.67 7.18 -3.46
C ASN A 274 9.63 6.22 -2.85
N SER A 275 8.99 5.39 -3.67
CA SER A 275 7.82 4.62 -3.27
C SER A 275 7.55 3.40 -4.15
N GLY A 276 6.72 2.48 -3.64
CA GLY A 276 6.39 1.23 -4.33
C GLY A 276 5.59 0.26 -3.46
N SER A 277 5.28 -0.91 -4.01
CA SER A 277 4.56 -1.97 -3.29
C SER A 277 5.03 -3.36 -3.71
N ALA A 278 4.94 -4.30 -2.78
CA ALA A 278 5.16 -5.71 -3.04
C ALA A 278 4.11 -6.55 -2.29
N VAL A 279 3.55 -7.55 -2.98
CA VAL A 279 2.54 -8.46 -2.44
C VAL A 279 3.00 -9.90 -2.66
N ALA A 280 2.97 -10.71 -1.62
CA ALA A 280 3.18 -12.16 -1.65
C ALA A 280 1.88 -12.86 -1.26
N TYR A 281 1.44 -13.80 -2.09
CA TYR A 281 0.13 -14.43 -2.01
C TYR A 281 0.26 -15.94 -2.23
N ASP A 282 -0.44 -16.75 -1.44
CA ASP A 282 -0.48 -18.20 -1.62
C ASP A 282 -1.55 -18.57 -2.68
N PRO A 283 -1.15 -19.06 -3.87
CA PRO A 283 -2.07 -19.40 -4.95
C PRO A 283 -3.00 -20.58 -4.61
N ARG A 284 -2.77 -21.31 -3.52
CA ARG A 284 -3.54 -22.50 -3.14
C ARG A 284 -4.70 -22.20 -2.20
N THR A 285 -4.62 -21.07 -1.50
CA THR A 285 -5.53 -20.75 -0.38
C THR A 285 -6.11 -19.35 -0.47
N GLY A 286 -5.43 -18.41 -1.12
CA GLY A 286 -5.79 -17.00 -1.07
C GLY A 286 -5.19 -16.24 0.11
N GLU A 287 -4.32 -16.88 0.90
CA GLU A 287 -3.66 -16.21 2.02
C GLU A 287 -2.69 -15.13 1.51
N VAL A 288 -2.82 -13.90 2.01
CA VAL A 288 -1.81 -12.86 1.80
C VAL A 288 -0.69 -13.08 2.80
N LEU A 289 0.48 -13.51 2.32
CA LEU A 289 1.63 -13.89 3.16
C LEU A 289 2.49 -12.69 3.55
N ALA A 290 2.55 -11.69 2.67
CA ALA A 290 3.12 -10.37 2.94
C ALA A 290 2.47 -9.34 2.02
N MET A 291 2.29 -8.11 2.52
CA MET A 291 1.73 -7.00 1.77
C MET A 291 2.35 -5.70 2.25
N VAL A 292 3.22 -5.15 1.42
CA VAL A 292 4.05 -3.99 1.76
C VAL A 292 3.70 -2.82 0.85
N SER A 293 3.48 -1.65 1.44
CA SER A 293 3.41 -0.35 0.77
C SER A 293 4.50 0.54 1.36
N TYR A 294 5.40 1.07 0.54
CA TYR A 294 6.45 1.97 0.97
C TYR A 294 6.22 3.36 0.33
N PRO A 295 6.38 4.47 1.08
CA PRO A 295 6.91 4.57 2.44
C PRO A 295 5.93 4.20 3.55
N TYR A 296 6.50 3.83 4.70
CA TYR A 296 5.75 3.48 5.92
C TYR A 296 5.42 4.72 6.76
N TYR A 297 4.54 4.53 7.74
CA TYR A 297 4.36 5.46 8.84
C TYR A 297 4.36 4.69 10.17
N ASP A 298 4.76 5.36 11.25
CA ASP A 298 4.68 4.77 12.59
C ASP A 298 3.26 4.87 13.18
N ASN A 299 2.57 3.73 13.26
CA ASN A 299 1.25 3.57 13.85
C ASN A 299 1.21 3.99 15.32
N GLN A 300 2.33 3.81 16.04
CA GLN A 300 2.40 4.10 17.47
C GLN A 300 2.23 5.60 17.74
N LEU A 301 2.69 6.47 16.82
CA LEU A 301 2.53 7.91 16.93
C LEU A 301 1.06 8.35 16.97
N PHE A 302 0.13 7.59 16.38
CA PHE A 302 -1.30 7.92 16.43
C PHE A 302 -1.95 7.59 17.78
N VAL A 303 -1.31 6.71 18.56
CA VAL A 303 -1.73 6.36 19.91
C VAL A 303 -1.09 7.30 20.92
N THR A 304 0.21 7.55 20.81
CA THR A 304 0.98 8.34 21.78
C THR A 304 0.91 9.85 21.54
N GLY A 305 0.54 10.28 20.32
CA GLY A 305 0.41 11.67 19.90
C GLY A 305 1.42 12.03 18.81
N ILE A 306 0.90 12.25 17.59
CA ILE A 306 1.69 12.67 16.43
C ILE A 306 1.79 14.20 16.39
N SER A 307 2.98 14.73 16.12
CA SER A 307 3.18 16.16 15.93
C SER A 307 2.67 16.64 14.57
N GLU A 308 2.24 17.91 14.48
CA GLU A 308 1.86 18.57 13.22
C GLU A 308 2.97 18.49 12.16
N LEU A 309 4.24 18.65 12.58
CA LEU A 309 5.39 18.54 11.69
C LEU A 309 5.50 17.13 11.09
N LYS A 310 5.38 16.09 11.93
CA LYS A 310 5.48 14.70 11.46
C LYS A 310 4.27 14.30 10.61
N TRP A 311 3.07 14.77 10.96
CA TRP A 311 1.88 14.61 10.13
C TRP A 311 2.07 15.24 8.74
N SER A 312 2.58 16.47 8.69
CA SER A 312 2.86 17.18 7.44
C SER A 312 3.93 16.46 6.60
N GLU A 313 4.95 15.90 7.24
CA GLU A 313 5.97 15.06 6.59
C GLU A 313 5.34 13.83 5.91
N TYR A 314 4.47 13.08 6.59
CA TYR A 314 3.79 11.92 6.01
C TYR A 314 2.85 12.27 4.84
N MET A 315 2.26 13.48 4.87
CA MET A 315 1.38 13.97 3.82
C MET A 315 2.12 14.54 2.59
N ALA A 316 3.41 14.85 2.72
CA ALA A 316 4.19 15.46 1.65
C ALA A 316 4.34 14.53 0.44
N ALA A 317 4.08 15.05 -0.76
CA ALA A 317 4.17 14.27 -2.00
C ALA A 317 5.62 13.86 -2.30
N GLU A 318 6.58 14.72 -1.95
CA GLU A 318 8.01 14.49 -2.08
C GLU A 318 8.49 13.32 -1.19
N GLN A 319 7.75 13.04 -0.11
CA GLN A 319 7.95 11.91 0.79
C GLN A 319 7.13 10.69 0.37
N GLY A 320 6.57 10.67 -0.85
CA GLY A 320 5.87 9.52 -1.38
C GLY A 320 4.51 9.23 -0.72
N LYS A 321 3.87 10.20 -0.04
CA LYS A 321 2.53 10.07 0.56
C LYS A 321 2.40 8.79 1.41
N ALA A 322 2.99 8.79 2.60
CA ALA A 322 3.14 7.59 3.43
C ALA A 322 1.82 6.88 3.79
N PHE A 323 0.68 7.59 3.86
CA PHE A 323 -0.61 6.98 4.19
C PHE A 323 -1.24 6.17 3.05
N LEU A 324 -0.79 6.36 1.81
CA LEU A 324 -1.33 5.65 0.66
C LEU A 324 -0.96 4.16 0.74
N ASN A 325 -1.96 3.29 0.89
CA ASN A 325 -1.76 1.85 0.77
C ASN A 325 -1.73 1.44 -0.70
N ARG A 326 -0.55 1.49 -1.30
CA ARG A 326 -0.33 1.20 -2.72
C ARG A 326 -0.73 -0.20 -3.15
N ALA A 327 -0.74 -1.16 -2.23
CA ALA A 327 -1.09 -2.54 -2.54
C ALA A 327 -2.56 -2.69 -2.98
N VAL A 328 -3.45 -1.83 -2.47
CA VAL A 328 -4.91 -1.95 -2.65
C VAL A 328 -5.61 -0.65 -3.04
N HIS A 329 -5.00 0.53 -2.86
CA HIS A 329 -5.61 1.83 -3.16
C HIS A 329 -5.06 2.50 -4.43
N GLU A 330 -3.78 2.25 -4.77
CA GLU A 330 -3.17 2.92 -5.92
C GLU A 330 -3.36 2.09 -7.20
N LEU A 331 -3.67 2.80 -8.28
CA LEU A 331 -4.03 2.24 -9.58
C LEU A 331 -2.96 2.53 -10.62
N TYR A 332 -2.33 1.47 -11.11
CA TYR A 332 -1.25 1.58 -12.08
C TYR A 332 -1.63 0.90 -13.39
N PRO A 333 -1.12 1.39 -14.54
CA PRO A 333 -1.06 0.54 -15.71
C PRO A 333 -0.19 -0.69 -15.41
N PRO A 334 -0.65 -1.92 -15.72
CA PRO A 334 0.15 -3.13 -15.52
C PRO A 334 1.35 -3.21 -16.46
N GLY A 335 1.34 -2.45 -17.57
CA GLY A 335 2.34 -2.55 -18.62
C GLY A 335 2.47 -3.98 -19.14
N SER A 336 3.69 -4.36 -19.54
CA SER A 336 3.94 -5.68 -20.14
C SER A 336 3.65 -6.90 -19.25
N THR A 337 3.33 -6.73 -17.96
CA THR A 337 2.80 -7.84 -17.15
C THR A 337 1.45 -8.33 -17.69
N PHE A 338 0.67 -7.45 -18.33
CA PHE A 338 -0.64 -7.77 -18.90
C PHE A 338 -0.63 -8.79 -20.04
N LYS A 339 0.46 -8.84 -20.82
CA LYS A 339 0.58 -9.63 -22.05
C LYS A 339 0.29 -11.13 -21.88
N ILE A 340 0.54 -11.67 -20.68
CA ILE A 340 0.26 -13.08 -20.38
C ILE A 340 -1.25 -13.37 -20.33
N PHE A 341 -2.07 -12.41 -19.91
CA PHE A 341 -3.53 -12.54 -19.88
C PHE A 341 -4.11 -12.40 -21.27
N LEU A 342 -3.61 -11.44 -22.07
CA LEU A 342 -3.94 -11.33 -23.49
C LEU A 342 -3.57 -12.61 -24.26
N ALA A 343 -2.39 -13.19 -24.02
CA ALA A 343 -1.99 -14.46 -24.63
C ALA A 343 -2.96 -15.60 -24.26
N ALA A 344 -3.32 -15.71 -22.98
CA ALA A 344 -4.24 -16.74 -22.50
C ALA A 344 -5.64 -16.60 -23.12
N SER A 345 -6.16 -15.38 -23.21
CA SER A 345 -7.45 -15.05 -23.86
C SER A 345 -7.42 -15.36 -25.37
N ALA A 346 -6.39 -14.92 -26.09
CA ALA A 346 -6.26 -15.19 -27.52
C ALA A 346 -6.13 -16.69 -27.85
N LEU A 347 -5.43 -17.45 -27.01
CA LEU A 347 -5.41 -18.91 -27.10
C LEU A 347 -6.79 -19.51 -26.79
N HIS A 348 -7.49 -19.02 -25.77
CA HIS A 348 -8.85 -19.48 -25.43
C HIS A 348 -9.83 -19.34 -26.59
N HIS A 349 -9.73 -18.25 -27.35
CA HIS A 349 -10.56 -17.99 -28.52
C HIS A 349 -10.03 -18.62 -29.82
N ASP A 350 -8.95 -19.41 -29.77
CA ASP A 350 -8.28 -20.01 -30.92
C ASP A 350 -7.88 -18.97 -32.01
N THR A 351 -7.69 -17.69 -31.64
CA THR A 351 -7.28 -16.63 -32.57
C THR A 351 -5.79 -16.67 -32.87
N ILE A 352 -5.01 -17.30 -31.99
CA ILE A 352 -3.59 -17.61 -32.20
C ILE A 352 -3.29 -19.06 -31.84
N THR A 353 -2.21 -19.58 -32.42
CA THR A 353 -1.57 -20.83 -32.01
C THR A 353 -0.17 -20.54 -31.43
N PRO A 354 0.43 -21.45 -30.64
CA PRO A 354 1.74 -21.20 -30.05
C PRO A 354 2.86 -20.91 -31.07
N ASP A 355 2.73 -21.45 -32.29
CA ASP A 355 3.64 -21.28 -33.42
C ASP A 355 3.29 -20.10 -34.34
N LYS A 356 2.14 -19.43 -34.15
CA LYS A 356 1.78 -18.21 -34.90
C LYS A 356 2.88 -17.18 -34.68
N SER A 357 3.49 -16.75 -35.77
CA SER A 357 4.67 -15.89 -35.76
C SER A 357 4.36 -14.54 -36.39
N TYR A 358 4.86 -13.47 -35.77
CA TYR A 358 4.84 -12.11 -36.32
C TYR A 358 6.26 -11.55 -36.35
N SER A 359 6.53 -10.66 -37.32
CA SER A 359 7.81 -9.95 -37.40
C SER A 359 7.74 -8.64 -36.63
N CYS A 360 8.78 -8.34 -35.86
CA CYS A 360 8.94 -7.08 -35.16
C CYS A 360 10.19 -6.36 -35.68
N SER A 361 9.97 -5.21 -36.36
CA SER A 361 11.02 -4.28 -36.81
C SER A 361 11.25 -3.10 -35.85
N GLY A 362 10.87 -3.26 -34.59
CA GLY A 362 11.02 -2.26 -33.53
C GLY A 362 9.84 -1.30 -33.37
N ALA A 363 8.98 -1.14 -34.37
CA ALA A 363 7.71 -0.41 -34.26
C ALA A 363 6.78 -0.76 -35.44
N ILE A 364 5.51 -0.36 -35.34
CA ILE A 364 4.55 -0.37 -36.45
C ILE A 364 4.04 1.04 -36.74
N ARG A 365 3.57 1.27 -37.96
CA ARG A 365 2.89 2.50 -38.39
C ARG A 365 1.49 2.15 -38.88
N VAL A 366 0.46 2.60 -38.18
CA VAL A 366 -0.94 2.51 -38.61
C VAL A 366 -1.29 3.82 -39.34
N PRO A 367 -1.55 3.80 -40.66
CA PRO A 367 -1.84 5.02 -41.41
C PRO A 367 -3.21 5.62 -41.09
N ASN A 368 -3.37 6.92 -41.36
CA ASN A 368 -4.68 7.58 -41.29
C ASN A 368 -5.53 7.24 -42.53
N ASP A 369 -6.84 7.06 -42.33
CA ASP A 369 -7.78 6.67 -43.39
C ASP A 369 -7.85 7.69 -44.53
N TRP A 370 -7.71 8.98 -44.21
CA TRP A 370 -7.75 10.08 -45.18
C TRP A 370 -6.38 10.46 -45.76
N ASN A 371 -5.28 9.98 -45.17
CA ASN A 371 -3.92 10.30 -45.62
C ASN A 371 -2.94 9.18 -45.23
N LEU A 372 -2.62 8.30 -46.19
CA LEU A 372 -1.72 7.17 -45.97
C LEU A 372 -0.24 7.56 -45.71
N SER A 373 0.16 8.81 -45.99
CA SER A 373 1.49 9.32 -45.61
C SER A 373 1.57 9.74 -44.15
N GLU A 374 0.42 9.92 -43.51
CA GLU A 374 0.28 10.22 -42.08
C GLU A 374 -0.24 8.98 -41.34
N GLY A 375 -0.22 9.04 -40.01
CA GLY A 375 -0.60 7.90 -39.17
C GLY A 375 -0.04 8.00 -37.76
N THR A 376 -0.27 6.93 -37.01
CA THR A 376 0.24 6.76 -35.64
C THR A 376 1.30 5.66 -35.64
N SER A 377 2.43 5.93 -34.99
CA SER A 377 3.48 4.93 -34.78
C SER A 377 3.35 4.36 -33.39
N MET A 378 3.34 3.03 -33.28
CA MET A 378 3.36 2.31 -32.01
C MET A 378 4.71 1.62 -31.86
N ALA A 379 5.48 2.03 -30.86
CA ALA A 379 6.83 1.51 -30.63
C ALA A 379 6.79 0.14 -29.94
N CYS A 380 7.79 -0.68 -30.23
CA CYS A 380 8.23 -1.73 -29.32
C CYS A 380 9.36 -1.19 -28.45
N TRP A 381 9.53 -1.74 -27.25
CA TRP A 381 10.60 -1.34 -26.34
C TRP A 381 12.00 -1.40 -26.99
N GLN A 382 12.26 -2.40 -27.84
CA GLN A 382 13.52 -2.48 -28.59
C GLN A 382 13.71 -1.36 -29.61
N GLY A 383 12.62 -0.80 -30.15
CA GLY A 383 12.67 0.30 -31.11
C GLY A 383 13.29 1.57 -30.53
N TRP A 384 13.16 1.80 -29.21
CA TRP A 384 13.78 2.95 -28.52
C TRP A 384 15.30 2.88 -28.52
N SER A 385 15.88 1.69 -28.58
CA SER A 385 17.32 1.45 -28.72
C SER A 385 17.76 1.24 -30.18
N GLY A 386 16.85 1.43 -31.15
CA GLY A 386 17.11 1.16 -32.56
C GLY A 386 17.20 -0.32 -32.93
N GLY A 387 16.82 -1.20 -31.99
CA GLY A 387 16.79 -2.64 -32.17
C GLY A 387 15.45 -3.15 -32.71
N GLU A 388 15.43 -4.46 -32.98
CA GLU A 388 14.27 -5.19 -33.44
C GLU A 388 14.31 -6.63 -32.89
N HIS A 389 13.18 -7.34 -32.85
CA HIS A 389 13.18 -8.74 -32.42
C HIS A 389 13.21 -9.73 -33.60
N GLY A 390 12.88 -9.27 -34.81
CA GLY A 390 12.68 -10.15 -35.96
C GLY A 390 11.41 -11.01 -35.81
N GLY A 391 11.39 -12.18 -36.46
CA GLY A 391 10.30 -13.13 -36.36
C GLY A 391 10.26 -13.84 -35.00
N LEU A 392 9.13 -13.75 -34.31
CA LEU A 392 8.89 -14.40 -33.02
C LEU A 392 7.57 -15.17 -33.05
N ASP A 393 7.55 -16.36 -32.46
CA ASP A 393 6.35 -17.09 -32.08
C ASP A 393 5.82 -16.60 -30.72
N LEU A 394 4.73 -17.19 -30.21
CA LEU A 394 4.13 -16.76 -28.94
C LEU A 394 5.10 -16.87 -27.77
N TYR A 395 5.90 -17.95 -27.71
CA TYR A 395 6.88 -18.15 -26.65
C TYR A 395 7.95 -17.08 -26.68
N GLY A 396 8.52 -16.81 -27.86
CA GLY A 396 9.54 -15.77 -28.05
C GLY A 396 8.99 -14.36 -27.77
N ALA A 397 7.72 -14.12 -28.06
CA ALA A 397 7.05 -12.86 -27.77
C ALA A 397 6.83 -12.61 -26.28
N ILE A 398 6.46 -13.64 -25.50
CA ILE A 398 6.37 -13.55 -24.04
C ILE A 398 7.78 -13.38 -23.44
N GLU A 399 8.73 -14.23 -23.85
CA GLU A 399 10.14 -14.28 -23.40
C GLU A 399 10.85 -12.93 -23.51
N GLN A 400 10.74 -12.28 -24.67
CA GLN A 400 11.39 -11.00 -24.99
C GLN A 400 10.43 -9.81 -24.86
N SER A 401 9.19 -10.04 -24.39
CA SER A 401 8.19 -9.01 -24.16
C SER A 401 7.87 -8.15 -25.40
N CYS A 402 7.78 -8.74 -26.59
CA CYS A 402 7.62 -8.01 -27.85
C CYS A 402 6.26 -7.32 -28.00
N ASP A 403 6.22 -5.99 -28.03
CA ASP A 403 4.97 -5.21 -28.18
C ASP A 403 4.29 -5.43 -29.54
N VAL A 404 5.06 -5.45 -30.64
CA VAL A 404 4.51 -5.63 -32.01
C VAL A 404 3.76 -6.96 -32.17
N TYR A 405 4.23 -8.02 -31.52
CA TYR A 405 3.51 -9.29 -31.50
C TYR A 405 2.13 -9.09 -30.84
N PHE A 406 2.08 -8.47 -29.65
CA PHE A 406 0.82 -8.28 -28.92
C PHE A 406 -0.12 -7.24 -29.54
N TYR A 407 0.41 -6.25 -30.29
CA TYR A 407 -0.39 -5.40 -31.18
C TYR A 407 -1.18 -6.24 -32.19
N ASN A 408 -0.51 -7.23 -32.81
CA ASN A 408 -1.15 -8.14 -33.75
C ASN A 408 -2.11 -9.13 -33.09
N VAL A 409 -1.82 -9.58 -31.87
CA VAL A 409 -2.71 -10.48 -31.11
C VAL A 409 -4.00 -9.79 -30.68
N ALA A 410 -3.94 -8.50 -30.30
CA ALA A 410 -5.10 -7.80 -29.78
C ALA A 410 -5.98 -7.17 -30.86
N GLN A 411 -5.40 -6.55 -31.88
CA GLN A 411 -6.19 -5.83 -32.87
C GLN A 411 -6.85 -6.80 -33.85
N GLU A 412 -8.17 -6.71 -34.00
CA GLU A 412 -8.93 -7.51 -34.96
C GLU A 412 -8.74 -7.02 -36.41
N TYR A 413 -9.05 -7.92 -37.34
CA TYR A 413 -9.24 -7.55 -38.73
C TYR A 413 -10.45 -6.63 -38.87
N VAL A 414 -10.28 -5.50 -39.58
CA VAL A 414 -11.38 -4.57 -39.84
C VAL A 414 -11.51 -4.35 -41.34
N GLU A 415 -12.56 -4.95 -41.93
CA GLU A 415 -12.98 -4.65 -43.30
C GLU A 415 -13.54 -3.23 -43.37
N ARG A 416 -13.14 -2.48 -44.40
CA ARG A 416 -13.57 -1.10 -44.59
C ARG A 416 -14.39 -0.92 -45.88
N PRO A 417 -15.17 0.16 -46.00
CA PRO A 417 -15.90 0.43 -47.23
C PRO A 417 -14.95 0.46 -48.44
N GLN A 418 -15.40 -0.01 -49.61
CA GLN A 418 -14.59 -0.17 -50.84
C GLN A 418 -13.74 1.04 -51.28
N ALA A 419 -14.04 2.24 -50.77
CA ALA A 419 -13.26 3.45 -51.04
C ALA A 419 -11.93 3.51 -50.25
N PHE A 420 -11.74 2.63 -49.26
CA PHE A 420 -10.57 2.57 -48.39
C PHE A 420 -9.97 1.16 -48.42
N ASP A 421 -8.66 1.06 -48.19
CA ASP A 421 -8.03 -0.22 -47.85
C ASP A 421 -8.53 -0.68 -46.48
N ASP A 422 -8.71 -1.99 -46.30
CA ASP A 422 -8.94 -2.62 -44.99
C ASP A 422 -7.86 -2.24 -43.98
N LEU A 423 -8.14 -2.28 -42.68
CA LEU A 423 -7.20 -1.80 -41.67
C LEU A 423 -5.85 -2.55 -41.75
N PHE A 424 -4.78 -1.80 -41.98
CA PHE A 424 -3.44 -2.32 -42.14
C PHE A 424 -2.38 -1.47 -41.43
N TYR A 425 -1.18 -2.02 -41.27
CA TYR A 425 0.00 -1.31 -40.78
C TYR A 425 1.23 -1.60 -41.63
N TYR A 426 2.25 -0.75 -41.51
CA TYR A 426 3.59 -0.97 -42.04
C TYR A 426 4.59 -1.26 -40.92
N ASP A 427 5.61 -2.07 -41.20
CA ASP A 427 6.80 -2.15 -40.37
C ASP A 427 7.50 -0.79 -40.33
N TRP A 428 7.80 -0.30 -39.12
CA TRP A 428 8.29 1.05 -38.90
C TRP A 428 9.61 1.05 -38.13
N ASN A 429 10.59 1.81 -38.61
CA ASN A 429 11.81 2.07 -37.86
C ASN A 429 11.68 3.39 -37.09
N LEU A 430 11.63 3.30 -35.76
CA LEU A 430 11.37 4.44 -34.88
C LEU A 430 12.44 5.55 -35.00
N LEU A 431 13.72 5.17 -35.01
CA LEU A 431 14.83 6.14 -35.04
C LEU A 431 14.98 6.81 -36.41
N ARG A 432 14.80 6.06 -37.51
CA ARG A 432 14.86 6.60 -38.87
C ARG A 432 13.59 7.35 -39.25
N ARG A 433 12.51 7.17 -38.49
CA ARG A 433 11.17 7.70 -38.78
C ARG A 433 10.75 7.36 -40.22
N ALA A 434 10.91 6.09 -40.59
CA ALA A 434 10.67 5.62 -41.94
C ALA A 434 10.05 4.22 -41.94
N VAL A 435 9.21 3.98 -42.95
CA VAL A 435 8.70 2.65 -43.27
C VAL A 435 9.87 1.75 -43.68
N VAL A 436 9.90 0.53 -43.14
CA VAL A 436 10.96 -0.46 -43.43
C VAL A 436 10.74 -1.10 -44.80
N SER A 437 9.49 -1.36 -45.16
CA SER A 437 9.06 -1.96 -46.44
C SER A 437 7.66 -1.47 -46.81
N ASP A 438 7.37 -1.29 -48.10
CA ASP A 438 6.03 -0.95 -48.61
C ASP A 438 5.01 -2.10 -48.47
N THR A 439 5.37 -3.17 -47.77
CA THR A 439 4.48 -4.31 -47.50
C THR A 439 3.42 -3.93 -46.48
N LYS A 440 2.15 -4.09 -46.85
CA LYS A 440 1.02 -3.91 -45.94
C LYS A 440 0.79 -5.18 -45.12
N HIS A 441 0.63 -5.02 -43.82
CA HIS A 441 0.27 -6.09 -42.89
C HIS A 441 -1.13 -5.85 -42.35
N PHE A 442 -1.97 -6.88 -42.32
CA PHE A 442 -3.31 -6.80 -41.79
C PHE A 442 -3.36 -7.45 -40.42
N PHE A 443 -4.12 -6.86 -39.51
CA PHE A 443 -4.33 -7.42 -38.18
C PHE A 443 -5.28 -8.61 -38.24
N GLU A 444 -5.02 -9.65 -37.45
CA GLU A 444 -5.81 -10.89 -37.40
C GLU A 444 -6.07 -11.33 -35.94
N GLY A 445 -5.99 -10.39 -35.01
CA GLY A 445 -6.10 -10.63 -33.58
C GLY A 445 -7.52 -10.75 -33.07
N LEU A 446 -7.63 -10.77 -31.74
CA LEU A 446 -8.84 -11.07 -30.98
C LEU A 446 -9.93 -10.00 -31.09
N GLY A 447 -9.54 -8.72 -31.11
CA GLY A 447 -10.46 -7.59 -30.99
C GLY A 447 -10.70 -7.17 -29.54
N ILE A 448 -11.12 -5.93 -29.34
CA ILE A 448 -11.31 -5.36 -27.99
C ILE A 448 -12.50 -5.98 -27.25
N ASP A 449 -13.61 -6.24 -27.92
CA ASP A 449 -14.84 -6.64 -27.23
C ASP A 449 -14.71 -8.01 -26.53
N PRO A 450 -14.25 -9.09 -27.19
CA PRO A 450 -13.97 -10.35 -26.49
C PRO A 450 -12.81 -10.24 -25.48
N LEU A 451 -11.80 -9.40 -25.76
CA LEU A 451 -10.72 -9.16 -24.81
C LEU A 451 -11.24 -8.51 -23.52
N ALA A 452 -12.08 -7.49 -23.63
CA ALA A 452 -12.66 -6.79 -22.49
C ALA A 452 -13.59 -7.69 -21.67
N ASP A 453 -14.42 -8.50 -22.34
CA ASP A 453 -15.26 -9.50 -21.68
C ASP A 453 -14.41 -10.49 -20.88
N ASP A 454 -13.36 -11.06 -21.48
CA ASP A 454 -12.45 -11.97 -20.78
C ASP A 454 -11.75 -11.27 -19.61
N MET A 455 -11.21 -10.06 -19.80
CA MET A 455 -10.49 -9.34 -18.76
C MET A 455 -11.39 -9.02 -17.55
N GLN A 456 -12.62 -8.55 -17.79
CA GLN A 456 -13.56 -8.20 -16.74
C GLN A 456 -14.20 -9.44 -16.10
N ASN A 457 -14.59 -10.44 -16.90
CA ASN A 457 -15.43 -11.56 -16.45
C ASN A 457 -14.68 -12.84 -16.13
N ARG A 458 -13.53 -13.10 -16.76
CA ARG A 458 -12.69 -14.27 -16.45
C ARG A 458 -11.52 -13.90 -15.56
N PHE A 459 -10.79 -12.84 -15.92
CA PHE A 459 -9.60 -12.41 -15.20
C PHE A 459 -9.90 -11.45 -14.04
N TRP A 460 -11.14 -11.01 -13.82
CA TRP A 460 -11.48 -10.17 -12.66
C TRP A 460 -10.83 -8.77 -12.64
N PHE A 461 -10.32 -8.28 -13.78
CA PHE A 461 -9.87 -6.90 -13.87
C PHE A 461 -11.04 -5.94 -13.75
N GLY A 462 -10.86 -4.88 -12.96
CA GLY A 462 -11.93 -3.92 -12.68
C GLY A 462 -13.04 -4.42 -11.76
N LYS A 463 -12.77 -5.46 -10.97
CA LYS A 463 -13.67 -5.95 -9.91
C LYS A 463 -12.97 -5.92 -8.56
N ALA A 464 -13.75 -5.76 -7.50
CA ALA A 464 -13.23 -5.77 -6.14
C ALA A 464 -12.62 -7.15 -5.82
N THR A 465 -11.49 -7.14 -5.12
CA THR A 465 -10.85 -8.32 -4.54
C THR A 465 -11.55 -8.77 -3.27
N GLU A 466 -12.26 -7.85 -2.61
CA GLU A 466 -12.96 -8.06 -1.34
C GLU A 466 -12.03 -8.48 -0.19
N ILE A 467 -10.76 -8.03 -0.24
CA ILE A 467 -9.85 -8.12 0.90
C ILE A 467 -10.47 -7.36 2.09
N GLU A 468 -10.15 -7.76 3.32
CA GLU A 468 -10.79 -7.21 4.51
C GLU A 468 -10.50 -5.71 4.71
N LEU A 469 -9.53 -5.14 4.01
CA LEU A 469 -9.19 -3.72 4.13
C LEU A 469 -10.25 -2.82 3.46
N LEU A 470 -10.61 -1.73 4.15
CA LEU A 470 -11.58 -0.78 3.64
C LEU A 470 -11.00 0.10 2.51
N GLY A 471 -11.90 0.50 1.60
CA GLY A 471 -11.59 1.48 0.56
C GLY A 471 -10.71 0.97 -0.57
N GLU A 472 -10.65 -0.34 -0.84
CA GLU A 472 -9.89 -0.85 -1.99
C GLU A 472 -10.32 -0.15 -3.29
N ALA A 473 -9.34 0.14 -4.15
CA ALA A 473 -9.58 0.69 -5.45
C ALA A 473 -9.99 -0.42 -6.41
N ILE A 474 -11.14 -0.23 -7.04
CA ILE A 474 -11.62 -1.08 -8.11
C ILE A 474 -10.91 -0.61 -9.36
N GLY A 475 -9.97 -1.41 -9.87
CA GLY A 475 -9.23 -1.11 -11.11
C GLY A 475 -10.13 -0.88 -12.33
N LEU A 476 -9.53 -0.79 -13.51
CA LEU A 476 -10.24 -0.53 -14.75
C LEU A 476 -9.66 -1.37 -15.88
N PHE A 477 -10.53 -2.08 -16.59
CA PHE A 477 -10.22 -2.54 -17.94
C PHE A 477 -11.18 -1.84 -18.91
N PRO A 478 -10.70 -0.93 -19.77
CA PRO A 478 -11.57 -0.12 -20.60
C PRO A 478 -12.19 -0.94 -21.74
N ASP A 479 -13.43 -0.61 -22.07
CA ASP A 479 -14.14 -1.10 -23.26
C ASP A 479 -14.76 0.06 -24.04
N ARG A 480 -15.42 -0.25 -25.16
CA ARG A 480 -16.03 0.76 -26.03
C ARG A 480 -17.10 1.58 -25.31
N ALA A 481 -17.93 0.95 -24.48
CA ALA A 481 -19.01 1.60 -23.76
C ALA A 481 -18.46 2.54 -22.69
N TRP A 482 -17.48 2.07 -21.92
CA TRP A 482 -16.76 2.88 -20.95
C TRP A 482 -16.17 4.13 -21.60
N LYS A 483 -15.51 4.00 -22.77
CA LYS A 483 -14.92 5.16 -23.46
C LYS A 483 -15.98 6.15 -23.92
N GLU A 484 -17.07 5.68 -24.53
CA GLU A 484 -18.18 6.52 -25.00
C GLU A 484 -18.85 7.30 -23.86
N GLU A 485 -18.97 6.69 -22.68
CA GLU A 485 -19.59 7.30 -21.50
C GLU A 485 -18.66 8.30 -20.78
N ASN A 486 -17.35 8.09 -20.80
CA ASN A 486 -16.39 8.84 -19.99
C ASN A 486 -15.56 9.85 -20.78
N ILE A 487 -15.46 9.72 -22.11
CA ILE A 487 -14.64 10.59 -22.97
C ILE A 487 -15.52 11.19 -24.07
N GLU A 488 -16.02 12.40 -23.82
CA GLU A 488 -16.96 13.08 -24.72
C GLU A 488 -16.36 13.33 -26.12
N GLY A 489 -17.09 12.90 -27.15
CA GLY A 489 -16.72 13.16 -28.55
C GLY A 489 -15.70 12.18 -29.14
N GLU A 490 -15.27 11.17 -28.39
CA GLU A 490 -14.35 10.13 -28.87
C GLU A 490 -15.03 8.76 -28.96
N GLY A 491 -14.84 8.08 -30.09
CA GLY A 491 -15.14 6.64 -30.22
C GLY A 491 -13.91 5.78 -29.96
N TRP A 492 -14.12 4.46 -29.81
CA TRP A 492 -13.02 3.51 -29.72
C TRP A 492 -12.22 3.45 -31.02
N ALA A 493 -10.94 3.78 -30.94
CA ALA A 493 -10.00 3.82 -32.04
C ALA A 493 -9.03 2.62 -32.00
N VAL A 494 -8.39 2.34 -33.14
CA VAL A 494 -7.37 1.29 -33.26
C VAL A 494 -6.24 1.49 -32.24
N GLY A 495 -5.83 2.74 -32.02
CA GLY A 495 -4.80 3.08 -31.04
C GLY A 495 -5.17 2.71 -29.60
N ASP A 496 -6.46 2.68 -29.25
CA ASP A 496 -6.91 2.27 -27.92
C ASP A 496 -6.65 0.77 -27.70
N THR A 497 -7.04 -0.08 -28.67
CA THR A 497 -6.76 -1.53 -28.63
C THR A 497 -5.26 -1.81 -28.54
N LEU A 498 -4.46 -1.09 -29.35
CA LEU A 498 -3.01 -1.27 -29.37
C LEU A 498 -2.37 -0.89 -28.02
N ASN A 499 -2.80 0.20 -27.37
CA ASN A 499 -2.32 0.57 -26.03
C ASN A 499 -2.72 -0.46 -24.97
N VAL A 500 -3.99 -0.86 -24.95
CA VAL A 500 -4.50 -1.83 -23.97
C VAL A 500 -3.81 -3.19 -24.11
N SER A 501 -3.44 -3.60 -25.33
CA SER A 501 -2.76 -4.88 -25.60
C SER A 501 -1.43 -5.07 -24.86
N ILE A 502 -0.78 -3.97 -24.48
CA ILE A 502 0.48 -3.96 -23.75
C ILE A 502 0.31 -3.47 -22.31
N GLY A 503 -0.92 -3.41 -21.80
CA GLY A 503 -1.25 -2.97 -20.45
C GLY A 503 -1.06 -1.48 -20.21
N GLN A 504 -1.19 -0.65 -21.26
CA GLN A 504 -1.13 0.81 -21.20
C GLN A 504 -2.52 1.41 -21.46
N GLY A 505 -2.58 2.74 -21.63
CA GLY A 505 -3.83 3.48 -21.77
C GLY A 505 -4.59 3.57 -20.45
N GLU A 506 -5.89 3.28 -20.49
CA GLU A 506 -6.78 3.37 -19.34
C GLU A 506 -6.90 2.05 -18.56
N THR A 507 -6.10 1.04 -18.91
CA THR A 507 -6.01 -0.18 -18.10
C THR A 507 -5.32 0.15 -16.78
N LYS A 508 -5.99 -0.10 -15.65
CA LYS A 508 -5.51 0.20 -14.30
C LYS A 508 -5.74 -0.98 -13.37
N VAL A 509 -4.73 -1.36 -12.60
CA VAL A 509 -4.79 -2.46 -11.64
C VAL A 509 -4.12 -2.08 -10.34
N THR A 510 -4.55 -2.68 -9.24
CA THR A 510 -3.79 -2.66 -7.99
C THR A 510 -2.72 -3.77 -8.00
N PRO A 511 -1.61 -3.64 -7.24
CA PRO A 511 -0.64 -4.71 -7.05
C PRO A 511 -1.27 -6.01 -6.54
N LEU A 512 -2.28 -5.93 -5.65
CA LEU A 512 -2.99 -7.11 -5.17
C LEU A 512 -3.77 -7.82 -6.29
N GLN A 513 -4.54 -7.06 -7.09
CA GLN A 513 -5.25 -7.62 -8.24
C GLN A 513 -4.28 -8.35 -9.17
N LEU A 514 -3.20 -7.69 -9.61
CA LEU A 514 -2.22 -8.31 -10.50
C LEU A 514 -1.62 -9.61 -9.90
N THR A 515 -1.33 -9.63 -8.60
CA THR A 515 -0.84 -10.84 -7.92
C THR A 515 -1.87 -11.97 -7.94
N MET A 516 -3.15 -11.69 -7.66
CA MET A 516 -4.22 -12.68 -7.72
C MET A 516 -4.40 -13.23 -9.14
N ASN A 517 -4.35 -12.36 -10.15
CA ASN A 517 -4.38 -12.71 -11.55
C ASN A 517 -3.25 -13.68 -11.94
N THR A 518 -2.02 -13.36 -11.53
CA THR A 518 -0.85 -14.24 -11.74
C THR A 518 -0.99 -15.55 -10.97
N ALA A 519 -1.53 -15.51 -9.74
CA ALA A 519 -1.77 -16.71 -8.93
C ALA A 519 -2.80 -17.66 -9.57
N ALA A 520 -3.85 -17.12 -10.22
CA ALA A 520 -4.81 -17.91 -10.97
C ALA A 520 -4.16 -18.65 -12.15
N LEU A 521 -3.20 -18.05 -12.85
CA LEU A 521 -2.42 -18.79 -13.86
C LEU A 521 -1.55 -19.89 -13.22
N ALA A 522 -1.03 -19.65 -12.02
CA ALA A 522 -0.18 -20.59 -11.29
C ALA A 522 -0.94 -21.86 -10.86
N ASN A 523 -2.15 -21.72 -10.33
CA ASN A 523 -2.92 -22.83 -9.75
C ASN A 523 -3.86 -23.55 -10.74
N GLY A 524 -3.74 -23.27 -12.04
CA GLY A 524 -4.58 -23.90 -13.08
C GLY A 524 -5.94 -23.23 -13.30
N GLY A 525 -6.09 -21.97 -12.85
CA GLY A 525 -7.17 -21.09 -13.24
C GLY A 525 -8.21 -20.84 -12.16
N VAL A 526 -7.90 -21.00 -10.88
CA VAL A 526 -8.82 -20.76 -9.76
C VAL A 526 -8.50 -19.41 -9.11
N PHE A 527 -9.51 -18.57 -8.91
CA PHE A 527 -9.36 -17.36 -8.09
C PHE A 527 -9.80 -17.64 -6.66
N HIS A 528 -8.86 -17.55 -5.72
CA HIS A 528 -9.17 -17.53 -4.31
C HIS A 528 -9.31 -16.09 -3.83
N LYS A 529 -10.28 -15.83 -2.95
CA LYS A 529 -10.42 -14.52 -2.32
C LYS A 529 -9.19 -14.22 -1.46
N PRO A 530 -8.51 -13.07 -1.66
CA PRO A 530 -7.43 -12.67 -0.80
C PRO A 530 -7.96 -12.41 0.60
N HIS A 531 -7.26 -12.95 1.59
CA HIS A 531 -7.64 -12.74 2.97
C HIS A 531 -6.40 -12.52 3.85
N LEU A 532 -6.55 -11.62 4.81
CA LEU A 532 -5.58 -11.32 5.86
C LEU A 532 -5.88 -12.07 7.15
N VAL A 533 -7.13 -12.49 7.36
CA VAL A 533 -7.54 -13.21 8.58
C VAL A 533 -7.35 -14.70 8.38
N ARG A 534 -6.46 -15.34 9.14
CA ARG A 534 -6.30 -16.80 9.15
C ARG A 534 -7.26 -17.46 10.13
N GLN A 535 -7.43 -16.87 11.32
CA GLN A 535 -8.21 -17.49 12.39
C GLN A 535 -8.78 -16.45 13.36
N TRP A 536 -10.02 -16.66 13.79
CA TRP A 536 -10.65 -15.93 14.88
C TRP A 536 -10.45 -16.69 16.19
N LEU A 537 -9.99 -15.99 17.22
CA LEU A 537 -9.74 -16.53 18.55
C LEU A 537 -10.73 -15.88 19.53
N GLY A 538 -11.69 -16.69 20.00
CA GLY A 538 -12.71 -16.26 20.95
C GLY A 538 -12.22 -16.27 22.41
N PRO A 539 -13.00 -15.69 23.34
CA PRO A 539 -12.63 -15.49 24.75
C PRO A 539 -12.27 -16.77 25.54
N ASN A 540 -12.72 -17.93 25.07
CA ASN A 540 -12.49 -19.23 25.72
C ASN A 540 -11.48 -20.12 24.98
N ALA A 541 -10.52 -19.52 24.25
CA ALA A 541 -9.57 -20.21 23.38
C ALA A 541 -10.23 -21.07 22.29
N THR A 542 -11.48 -20.75 21.93
CA THR A 542 -12.15 -21.34 20.76
C THR A 542 -11.60 -20.68 19.51
N ALA A 543 -10.99 -21.47 18.64
CA ALA A 543 -10.38 -21.00 17.42
C ALA A 543 -11.26 -21.38 16.22
N THR A 544 -11.57 -20.42 15.35
CA THR A 544 -12.35 -20.65 14.12
C THR A 544 -11.52 -20.24 12.92
N ASP A 545 -11.19 -21.21 12.07
CA ASP A 545 -10.41 -20.97 10.85
C ASP A 545 -11.22 -20.16 9.84
N PHE A 546 -10.54 -19.24 9.17
CA PHE A 546 -11.10 -18.54 8.03
C PHE A 546 -11.44 -19.55 6.93
N GLN A 547 -12.60 -19.37 6.29
CA GLN A 547 -13.05 -20.27 5.24
C GLN A 547 -12.48 -19.79 3.90
N ILE A 548 -11.67 -20.64 3.27
CA ILE A 548 -11.15 -20.38 1.93
C ILE A 548 -12.34 -20.25 0.97
N GLU A 549 -12.42 -19.11 0.29
CA GLU A 549 -13.48 -18.78 -0.65
C GLU A 549 -12.92 -18.78 -2.08
N GLU A 550 -13.54 -19.57 -2.97
CA GLU A 550 -13.29 -19.50 -4.42
C GLU A 550 -14.20 -18.45 -5.03
N MET A 551 -13.61 -17.40 -5.63
CA MET A 551 -14.36 -16.33 -6.31
C MET A 551 -14.83 -16.78 -7.70
N GLY A 552 -14.09 -17.69 -8.34
CA GLY A 552 -14.39 -18.16 -9.68
C GLY A 552 -13.24 -18.89 -10.34
N LYS A 553 -13.40 -19.19 -11.64
CA LYS A 553 -12.38 -19.82 -12.47
C LYS A 553 -12.22 -19.07 -13.78
N LEU A 554 -10.99 -19.03 -14.32
CA LEU A 554 -10.68 -18.44 -15.61
C LEU A 554 -11.47 -19.06 -16.77
N ASP A 555 -11.83 -20.35 -16.63
CA ASP A 555 -12.46 -21.14 -17.69
C ASP A 555 -11.62 -21.12 -19.00
N ILE A 556 -10.29 -21.21 -18.81
CA ILE A 556 -9.30 -21.42 -19.86
C ILE A 556 -8.72 -22.82 -19.67
N THR A 557 -8.51 -23.55 -20.78
CA THR A 557 -8.01 -24.93 -20.69
C THR A 557 -6.61 -24.97 -20.08
N GLN A 558 -6.30 -26.01 -19.29
CA GLN A 558 -4.97 -26.19 -18.71
C GLN A 558 -3.87 -26.18 -19.80
N LYS A 559 -4.15 -26.73 -20.99
CA LYS A 559 -3.22 -26.70 -22.12
C LYS A 559 -2.84 -25.26 -22.51
N HIS A 560 -3.80 -24.34 -22.55
CA HIS A 560 -3.54 -22.94 -22.90
C HIS A 560 -2.82 -22.21 -21.76
N ILE A 561 -3.17 -22.50 -20.51
CA ILE A 561 -2.43 -22.00 -19.33
C ILE A 561 -0.96 -22.47 -19.39
N ASP A 562 -0.71 -23.76 -19.64
CA ASP A 562 0.63 -24.34 -19.70
C ASP A 562 1.50 -23.69 -20.79
N ILE A 563 0.92 -23.32 -21.94
CA ILE A 563 1.63 -22.60 -23.01
C ILE A 563 2.09 -21.22 -22.52
N VAL A 564 1.21 -20.46 -21.86
CA VAL A 564 1.55 -19.14 -21.32
C VAL A 564 2.58 -19.25 -20.20
N VAL A 565 2.41 -20.22 -19.31
CA VAL A 565 3.33 -20.50 -18.19
C VAL A 565 4.71 -20.92 -18.69
N GLU A 566 4.83 -21.69 -19.77
CA GLU A 566 6.13 -21.98 -20.40
C GLU A 566 6.77 -20.71 -20.98
N GLY A 567 5.99 -19.82 -21.59
CA GLY A 567 6.47 -18.50 -21.99
C GLY A 567 7.02 -17.70 -20.80
N MET A 568 6.28 -17.67 -19.69
CA MET A 568 6.69 -17.02 -18.43
C MET A 568 7.94 -17.68 -17.82
N ARG A 569 8.11 -18.99 -17.93
CA ARG A 569 9.35 -19.67 -17.50
C ARG A 569 10.54 -19.21 -18.34
N ARG A 570 10.37 -19.06 -19.66
CA ARG A 570 11.44 -18.56 -20.54
C ARG A 570 11.85 -17.12 -20.22
N VAL A 571 10.92 -16.27 -19.81
CA VAL A 571 11.25 -14.90 -19.34
C VAL A 571 12.33 -14.93 -18.24
N VAL A 572 12.28 -15.92 -17.35
CA VAL A 572 13.17 -16.02 -16.17
C VAL A 572 14.41 -16.86 -16.45
N HIS A 573 14.31 -17.91 -17.28
CA HIS A 573 15.35 -18.94 -17.39
C HIS A 573 16.05 -19.02 -18.75
N SER A 574 15.52 -18.39 -19.80
CA SER A 574 16.15 -18.42 -21.14
C SER A 574 17.20 -17.33 -21.31
N GLU A 575 18.16 -17.51 -22.23
CA GLU A 575 19.22 -16.53 -22.49
C GLU A 575 18.70 -15.16 -22.97
N ARG A 576 17.54 -15.12 -23.65
CA ARG A 576 16.93 -13.88 -24.14
C ARG A 576 15.78 -13.39 -23.24
N GLY A 577 15.50 -14.10 -22.15
CA GLY A 577 14.46 -13.76 -21.20
C GLY A 577 14.73 -12.43 -20.51
N THR A 578 13.72 -11.54 -20.49
CA THR A 578 13.87 -10.20 -19.90
C THR A 578 14.22 -10.22 -18.40
N ALA A 579 13.85 -11.27 -17.67
CA ALA A 579 14.17 -11.45 -16.25
C ALA A 579 15.38 -12.34 -15.98
N ASN A 580 16.09 -12.82 -17.01
CA ASN A 580 17.31 -13.62 -16.83
C ASN A 580 18.58 -12.79 -16.99
N ARG A 581 18.66 -12.00 -18.06
CA ARG A 581 19.90 -11.36 -18.52
C ARG A 581 20.37 -10.24 -17.58
N SER A 582 21.49 -10.43 -16.89
CA SER A 582 22.23 -9.36 -16.21
C SER A 582 23.06 -8.54 -17.22
N PRO A 583 23.13 -7.20 -17.11
CA PRO A 583 23.97 -6.36 -17.98
C PRO A 583 25.48 -6.66 -17.86
N ASP A 584 25.91 -7.14 -16.69
CA ASP A 584 27.32 -7.32 -16.36
C ASP A 584 27.80 -8.74 -16.66
N GLY A 585 28.02 -9.01 -17.95
CA GLY A 585 28.66 -10.25 -18.43
C GLY A 585 30.09 -10.50 -17.92
N ASP A 586 30.66 -9.59 -17.12
CA ASP A 586 32.04 -9.62 -16.65
C ASP A 586 32.19 -9.83 -15.12
N GLY A 587 31.11 -10.21 -14.42
CA GLY A 587 31.07 -10.33 -12.94
C GLY A 587 30.71 -11.69 -12.34
N GLY A 588 30.53 -12.75 -13.14
CA GLY A 588 30.36 -14.12 -12.65
C GLY A 588 28.92 -14.59 -12.36
N PHE A 589 27.89 -13.75 -12.53
CA PHE A 589 26.49 -14.19 -12.42
C PHE A 589 25.81 -14.20 -13.80
N VAL A 590 25.44 -15.40 -14.27
CA VAL A 590 24.75 -15.61 -15.57
C VAL A 590 23.26 -15.24 -15.49
N THR A 591 22.69 -15.17 -14.28
CA THR A 591 21.25 -14.93 -14.03
C THR A 591 21.00 -13.79 -13.03
N LYS A 592 19.85 -13.13 -13.16
CA LYS A 592 19.30 -12.15 -12.20
C LYS A 592 18.67 -12.80 -10.94
N TRP A 593 18.76 -14.12 -10.78
CA TRP A 593 18.21 -14.88 -9.64
C TRP A 593 19.27 -15.51 -8.73
N PRO A 594 20.37 -14.82 -8.39
CA PRO A 594 21.48 -15.43 -7.67
C PRO A 594 21.16 -15.79 -6.23
N ARG A 595 20.13 -15.19 -5.60
CA ARG A 595 19.76 -15.50 -4.21
C ARG A 595 18.79 -16.67 -4.14
N THR A 596 17.77 -16.71 -5.00
CA THR A 596 16.80 -17.80 -5.06
C THR A 596 17.43 -19.07 -5.62
N ASN A 597 18.30 -18.94 -6.64
CA ASN A 597 18.97 -20.05 -7.31
C ASN A 597 20.50 -19.86 -7.28
N PRO A 598 21.13 -19.92 -6.09
CA PRO A 598 22.58 -19.83 -5.98
C PRO A 598 23.23 -21.11 -6.52
N GLU A 599 24.51 -21.01 -6.91
CA GLU A 599 25.30 -22.17 -7.29
C GLU A 599 25.37 -23.19 -6.14
N GLY A 600 25.07 -24.46 -6.44
CA GLY A 600 25.15 -25.56 -5.48
C GLY A 600 23.85 -25.91 -4.75
N GLU A 601 22.77 -25.13 -4.92
CA GLU A 601 21.41 -25.51 -4.47
C GLU A 601 20.57 -26.02 -5.66
N GLU A 602 19.57 -26.87 -5.39
CA GLU A 602 18.64 -27.36 -6.43
C GLU A 602 17.86 -26.19 -7.03
N GLU A 603 17.79 -26.08 -8.36
CA GLU A 603 17.11 -24.98 -9.03
C GLU A 603 15.60 -24.99 -8.75
N ILE A 604 15.08 -23.87 -8.24
CA ILE A 604 13.65 -23.59 -8.19
C ILE A 604 13.28 -22.91 -9.50
N LEU A 605 12.47 -23.60 -10.30
CA LEU A 605 11.92 -23.02 -11.52
C LEU A 605 10.83 -22.00 -11.17
N ILE A 606 10.87 -20.88 -11.88
CA ILE A 606 10.06 -19.68 -11.66
C ILE A 606 9.43 -19.32 -12.99
N ALA A 607 8.15 -18.97 -12.97
CA ALA A 607 7.47 -18.34 -14.09
C ALA A 607 7.21 -16.89 -13.74
N GLY A 608 7.57 -15.95 -14.62
CA GLY A 608 7.32 -14.54 -14.37
C GLY A 608 7.21 -13.69 -15.62
N LYS A 609 6.87 -12.42 -15.43
CA LYS A 609 6.74 -11.43 -16.49
C LYS A 609 7.16 -10.05 -15.98
N THR A 610 8.11 -9.42 -16.68
CA THR A 610 8.47 -8.01 -16.46
C THR A 610 7.43 -7.07 -17.05
N GLY A 611 7.26 -5.91 -16.43
CA GLY A 611 6.46 -4.80 -16.91
C GLY A 611 7.18 -3.47 -16.78
N THR A 612 6.89 -2.58 -17.72
CA THR A 612 7.34 -1.20 -17.73
C THR A 612 6.13 -0.38 -18.14
N ALA A 613 5.55 0.37 -17.21
CA ALA A 613 4.29 1.09 -17.39
C ALA A 613 4.58 2.58 -17.55
N GLU A 614 4.15 3.20 -18.65
CA GLU A 614 4.54 4.56 -19.00
C GLU A 614 3.58 5.57 -18.37
N PHE A 615 4.11 6.67 -17.82
CA PHE A 615 3.31 7.70 -17.18
C PHE A 615 3.90 9.11 -17.34
N GLY A 616 3.07 10.11 -17.05
CA GLY A 616 3.43 11.52 -17.14
C GLY A 616 3.63 12.02 -18.57
N GLU A 617 4.24 13.21 -18.68
CA GLU A 617 4.44 13.89 -19.96
C GLU A 617 5.50 13.21 -20.84
N VAL A 618 5.40 13.36 -22.15
CA VAL A 618 6.43 12.92 -23.10
C VAL A 618 7.57 13.93 -23.17
N ASP A 619 8.80 13.46 -23.31
CA ASP A 619 9.92 14.33 -23.70
C ASP A 619 9.92 14.63 -25.22
N LYS A 620 10.86 15.45 -25.69
CA LYS A 620 10.97 15.83 -27.12
C LYS A 620 11.17 14.68 -28.09
N ILE A 621 11.63 13.52 -27.62
CA ILE A 621 11.81 12.32 -28.44
C ILE A 621 10.66 11.33 -28.28
N GLY A 622 9.67 11.64 -27.44
CA GLY A 622 8.45 10.87 -27.22
C GLY A 622 8.52 9.90 -26.04
N ALA A 623 9.58 9.92 -25.24
CA ALA A 623 9.75 9.01 -24.11
C ALA A 623 9.05 9.53 -22.85
N ARG A 624 8.44 8.61 -22.09
CA ARG A 624 7.76 8.87 -20.81
C ARG A 624 8.55 8.32 -19.63
N ASP A 625 8.18 8.76 -18.44
CA ASP A 625 8.67 8.10 -17.23
C ASP A 625 7.96 6.75 -17.07
N THR A 626 8.52 5.83 -16.29
CA THR A 626 8.00 4.47 -16.19
C THR A 626 8.00 3.91 -14.77
N HIS A 627 6.91 3.23 -14.39
CA HIS A 627 6.87 2.36 -13.22
C HIS A 627 7.46 0.99 -13.59
N GLY A 628 8.33 0.48 -12.71
CA GLY A 628 8.97 -0.82 -12.89
C GLY A 628 8.16 -1.92 -12.25
N TRP A 629 7.69 -2.88 -13.05
CA TRP A 629 6.87 -4.01 -12.61
C TRP A 629 7.56 -5.35 -12.78
N PHE A 630 7.29 -6.27 -11.87
CA PHE A 630 7.52 -7.68 -12.09
C PHE A 630 6.48 -8.52 -11.35
N THR A 631 5.95 -9.54 -12.01
CA THR A 631 5.04 -10.52 -11.40
C THR A 631 5.55 -11.94 -11.68
N CYS A 632 5.48 -12.83 -10.69
CA CYS A 632 5.92 -14.21 -10.82
C CYS A 632 5.19 -15.16 -9.87
N PHE A 633 5.40 -16.45 -10.08
CA PHE A 633 5.10 -17.48 -9.10
C PHE A 633 6.17 -18.57 -9.09
N ALA A 634 6.27 -19.26 -7.95
CA ALA A 634 7.19 -20.35 -7.75
C ALA A 634 6.68 -21.36 -6.71
N PRO A 635 7.17 -22.61 -6.74
CA PRO A 635 7.88 -23.23 -7.86
C PRO A 635 6.97 -23.40 -9.09
N LEU A 636 7.53 -23.62 -10.28
CA LEU A 636 6.75 -23.81 -11.52
C LEU A 636 5.76 -24.99 -11.41
N LYS A 637 6.17 -26.07 -10.75
CA LYS A 637 5.31 -27.22 -10.44
C LYS A 637 4.84 -27.11 -9.00
N ALA A 638 3.53 -27.28 -8.80
CA ALA A 638 2.87 -27.06 -7.51
C ALA A 638 3.23 -25.70 -6.89
N PRO A 639 2.81 -24.58 -7.51
CA PRO A 639 3.12 -23.24 -7.02
C PRO A 639 2.64 -23.02 -5.58
N GLU A 640 3.47 -22.35 -4.79
CA GLU A 640 3.24 -22.11 -3.35
C GLU A 640 3.22 -20.63 -3.01
N ILE A 641 3.78 -19.79 -3.88
CA ILE A 641 3.80 -18.34 -3.73
C ILE A 641 3.70 -17.67 -5.10
N ALA A 642 2.86 -16.64 -5.18
CA ALA A 642 2.81 -15.65 -6.24
C ALA A 642 3.25 -14.30 -5.67
N VAL A 643 4.05 -13.55 -6.43
CA VAL A 643 4.61 -12.25 -6.03
C VAL A 643 4.39 -11.24 -7.13
N SER A 644 3.95 -10.03 -6.79
CA SER A 644 4.09 -8.86 -7.67
C SER A 644 4.80 -7.73 -6.95
N VAL A 645 5.67 -7.04 -7.68
CA VAL A 645 6.45 -5.89 -7.23
C VAL A 645 6.22 -4.74 -8.20
N VAL A 646 5.94 -3.56 -7.67
CA VAL A 646 5.96 -2.28 -8.38
C VAL A 646 6.87 -1.28 -7.68
N ILE A 647 7.72 -0.61 -8.45
CA ILE A 647 8.51 0.53 -8.01
C ILE A 647 8.03 1.75 -8.80
N GLU A 648 7.50 2.75 -8.10
CA GLU A 648 7.03 3.99 -8.72
C GLU A 648 8.21 4.77 -9.31
N ALA A 649 8.04 5.29 -10.52
CA ALA A 649 9.13 5.86 -11.31
C ALA A 649 10.38 4.94 -11.44
N GLY A 650 10.25 3.64 -11.16
CA GLY A 650 11.37 2.71 -11.06
C GLY A 650 12.13 2.47 -12.36
N GLY A 651 11.63 2.93 -13.50
CA GLY A 651 12.22 2.64 -14.79
C GLY A 651 11.84 1.25 -15.28
N GLU A 652 12.80 0.55 -15.89
CA GLU A 652 12.58 -0.79 -16.40
C GLU A 652 12.42 -1.82 -15.25
N GLY A 653 11.29 -2.55 -15.23
CA GLY A 653 11.01 -3.55 -14.20
C GLY A 653 12.06 -4.67 -14.11
N SER A 654 12.76 -4.96 -15.22
CA SER A 654 13.82 -5.97 -15.24
C SER A 654 15.05 -5.60 -14.39
N THR A 655 15.29 -4.31 -14.16
CA THR A 655 16.50 -3.80 -13.50
C THR A 655 16.33 -3.73 -11.99
N TYR A 656 15.17 -3.27 -11.51
CA TYR A 656 14.96 -3.02 -10.09
C TYR A 656 13.86 -3.87 -9.45
N ALA A 657 12.79 -4.22 -10.16
CA ALA A 657 11.70 -5.04 -9.59
C ALA A 657 12.05 -6.54 -9.54
N VAL A 658 12.79 -7.06 -10.55
CA VAL A 658 13.23 -8.47 -10.57
C VAL A 658 14.15 -8.81 -9.38
N PRO A 659 15.21 -8.02 -9.06
CA PRO A 659 16.03 -8.31 -7.87
C PRO A 659 15.24 -8.29 -6.57
N VAL A 660 14.23 -7.42 -6.44
CA VAL A 660 13.35 -7.42 -5.25
C VAL A 660 12.58 -8.73 -5.17
N ALA A 661 12.03 -9.22 -6.29
CA ALA A 661 11.36 -10.52 -6.31
C ALA A 661 12.30 -11.70 -6.02
N ASP A 662 13.57 -11.66 -6.45
CA ASP A 662 14.59 -12.65 -6.08
C ASP A 662 14.82 -12.69 -4.57
N GLU A 663 14.88 -11.52 -3.92
CA GLU A 663 15.00 -11.44 -2.46
C GLU A 663 13.76 -11.99 -1.73
N ILE A 664 12.57 -11.67 -2.23
CA ILE A 664 11.30 -12.15 -1.66
C ILE A 664 11.17 -13.67 -1.78
N LEU A 665 11.42 -14.24 -2.96
CA LEU A 665 11.36 -15.69 -3.16
C LEU A 665 12.42 -16.40 -2.32
N ARG A 666 13.65 -15.86 -2.24
CA ARG A 666 14.67 -16.40 -1.33
C ARG A 666 14.19 -16.39 0.11
N ALA A 667 13.65 -15.26 0.60
CA ALA A 667 13.12 -15.17 1.96
C ALA A 667 12.03 -16.21 2.22
N TYR A 668 11.06 -16.36 1.31
CA TYR A 668 10.00 -17.35 1.44
C TYR A 668 10.55 -18.78 1.50
N PHE A 669 11.47 -19.15 0.61
CA PHE A 669 12.01 -20.50 0.60
C PHE A 669 12.97 -20.78 1.77
N GLU A 670 13.61 -19.77 2.35
CA GLU A 670 14.31 -19.89 3.64
C GLU A 670 13.33 -20.10 4.81
N LEU A 671 12.19 -19.40 4.78
CA LEU A 671 11.15 -19.51 5.81
C LEU A 671 10.60 -20.94 5.89
N ILE A 672 10.27 -21.53 4.75
CA ILE A 672 9.69 -22.88 4.67
C ILE A 672 10.74 -24.01 4.62
N GLY A 673 12.04 -23.67 4.76
CA GLY A 673 13.14 -24.64 4.83
C GLY A 673 13.52 -25.31 3.51
N LYS A 674 13.08 -24.79 2.35
CA LYS A 674 13.53 -25.23 1.02
C LYS A 674 14.85 -24.60 0.58
N ARG A 675 15.29 -23.56 1.27
CA ARG A 675 16.58 -22.91 1.11
C ARG A 675 17.28 -22.79 2.46
N GLN A 676 18.61 -22.75 2.42
CA GLN A 676 19.38 -22.52 3.64
C GLN A 676 19.13 -21.11 4.17
N ARG A 677 18.62 -21.03 5.40
CA ARG A 677 18.40 -19.76 6.10
C ARG A 677 19.70 -18.99 6.32
N GLY A 678 19.64 -17.67 6.24
CA GLY A 678 20.77 -16.78 6.52
C GLY A 678 21.26 -15.97 5.32
N THR A 679 20.66 -16.11 4.12
CA THR A 679 20.99 -15.27 2.97
C THR A 679 20.14 -14.01 2.97
N VAL A 680 18.83 -14.15 3.19
CA VAL A 680 17.91 -13.00 3.34
C VAL A 680 17.32 -12.95 4.74
N LEU A 681 16.86 -14.08 5.29
CA LEU A 681 16.34 -14.13 6.65
C LEU A 681 17.46 -14.24 7.67
N SER A 682 17.19 -13.87 8.93
CA SER A 682 18.15 -14.08 10.02
C SER A 682 18.29 -15.56 10.33
N GLN A 683 19.49 -15.99 10.73
CA GLN A 683 19.72 -17.40 11.12
C GLN A 683 18.82 -17.84 12.28
N THR A 684 18.57 -16.93 13.23
CA THR A 684 17.62 -17.13 14.32
C THR A 684 16.25 -16.62 13.86
N PRO A 685 15.17 -17.41 14.00
CA PRO A 685 13.82 -16.94 13.73
C PRO A 685 13.45 -15.70 14.54
N MET A 686 12.67 -14.82 13.92
CA MET A 686 12.15 -13.64 14.60
C MET A 686 11.08 -14.08 15.60
N GLY A 687 11.32 -13.83 16.90
CA GLY A 687 10.26 -13.87 17.91
C GLY A 687 9.46 -12.57 17.90
N LEU A 688 8.22 -12.59 18.38
CA LEU A 688 7.48 -11.36 18.61
C LEU A 688 8.27 -10.49 19.63
N PRO A 689 8.45 -9.18 19.37
CA PRO A 689 9.12 -8.30 20.33
C PRO A 689 8.39 -8.35 21.68
N GLY A 690 9.04 -8.87 22.72
CA GLY A 690 8.48 -8.97 24.07
C GLY A 690 8.07 -10.39 24.51
N GLU A 691 8.10 -11.40 23.65
CA GLU A 691 7.96 -12.80 24.09
C GLU A 691 9.29 -13.32 24.66
N ASP A 692 9.29 -13.72 25.93
CA ASP A 692 10.36 -14.53 26.50
C ASP A 692 10.36 -15.89 25.79
N PRO A 693 11.46 -16.36 25.17
CA PRO A 693 11.52 -17.63 24.44
C PRO A 693 11.15 -18.89 25.26
N ALA A 694 10.77 -18.72 26.53
CA ALA A 694 10.35 -19.77 27.46
C ALA A 694 8.83 -19.96 27.60
N THR A 695 7.96 -19.19 26.93
CA THR A 695 6.52 -19.52 26.89
C THR A 695 6.29 -20.70 25.95
N PRO A 696 5.92 -21.90 26.46
CA PRO A 696 5.69 -23.04 25.59
C PRO A 696 4.48 -22.77 24.70
N GLU A 697 4.59 -23.17 23.43
CA GLU A 697 3.46 -23.32 22.52
C GLU A 697 2.27 -23.92 23.27
N VAL A 698 1.10 -23.33 23.10
CA VAL A 698 -0.16 -23.99 23.46
C VAL A 698 -0.30 -25.19 22.53
N VAL A 699 0.26 -26.32 22.95
CA VAL A 699 0.11 -27.61 22.28
C VAL A 699 -1.39 -27.91 22.26
N PRO A 700 -2.01 -28.14 21.10
CA PRO A 700 -3.41 -28.55 21.05
C PRO A 700 -3.56 -29.83 21.86
N ALA A 701 -4.53 -29.85 22.78
CA ALA A 701 -4.78 -31.01 23.63
C ALA A 701 -4.93 -32.26 22.76
N ALA A 702 -4.02 -33.23 22.97
CA ALA A 702 -4.03 -34.49 22.25
C ALA A 702 -5.42 -35.14 22.35
N THR A 703 -5.99 -35.49 21.20
CA THR A 703 -7.23 -36.25 21.08
C THR A 703 -7.12 -37.50 21.94
N PRO A 704 -8.07 -37.80 22.84
CA PRO A 704 -8.01 -39.02 23.64
C PRO A 704 -8.06 -40.21 22.69
N ALA A 705 -7.04 -41.07 22.76
CA ALA A 705 -7.01 -42.32 22.02
C ALA A 705 -8.27 -43.14 22.33
N ALA A 706 -9.02 -43.51 21.29
CA ALA A 706 -10.17 -44.38 21.41
C ALA A 706 -9.76 -45.69 22.08
N THR A 707 -10.42 -46.02 23.19
CA THR A 707 -10.26 -47.30 23.85
C THR A 707 -10.73 -48.41 22.91
N PRO A 708 -9.97 -49.50 22.68
CA PRO A 708 -10.44 -50.60 21.88
C PRO A 708 -11.57 -51.30 22.62
N ALA A 709 -12.72 -51.47 21.96
CA ALA A 709 -13.78 -52.33 22.47
C ALA A 709 -13.32 -53.79 22.42
N THR A 710 -13.30 -54.44 23.58
CA THR A 710 -13.43 -55.90 23.75
C THR A 710 -14.27 -56.19 24.98
#